data_AF-A0A3N5W034-F1
#
_entry.id   AF-A0A3N5W034-F1
#
_cell.length_a   1.000
_cell.length_b   1.000
_cell.length_c   1.000
_cell.angle_alpha   90.00
_cell.angle_beta   90.00
_cell.angle_gamma   90.00
#
_symmetry.space_group_name_H-M   'P 1'
#
loop_
_entity.id
_entity.type
_entity.pdbx_description
1 polymer ?
#
loop_
_entity_poly.entity_id
_entity_poly.type
_entity_poly.pdbx_seq_one_letter_code
_entity_poly.pdbx_strand_id
1 'polypeptide(L)'
;MPIPCIVRVLVVDNDPATRNQVVKILKGAAYHVQAAEGQGVGLEESAKALALAFKPHVVIMDLRLSDEHADDRSGLDLWRDKSFSSARCILYSAYLNQNYKITREALRQDGVEDVIGKEDSPQNLVDAVEKVARKGCGCLCGLSLVWPSAWNEEAIIKCLYKDSDNLPHDLVVDVFGHLFPETKSLALKALEGTAKSSVAVARGRAVLFQAWPDDKEPVVVKLAPRERIQVEANAYKKYIQDRLVGQFYAQLQKRADFWDLGGICYSFMGSSQTSIETFATFYRQTRDPEEIIRPLKHFFEEVWRRHYSGTHPPLSGSLFTSYDSFLKLRERLHAFPVQEKTLPIPGFPGKYPNPAAWIPTHEADSYFASAVQAITHGDLHGDNLFVEKDHAWSIDFERSGMGHILRDFVELEEDIITRLIALPENDLRLFYHLAVILTKPISPTEPIGVPRHLEKNEEIRKAVEVINGLRFIAHKVTCFEDMHEYYWGLLLDAFFSLKLAEPNTPKWLRGLLLSSLLCSRLKEWGRAWPPEGWPTIDNDQVGQVDEIHAPLLGLEPQRRVPIPNAPNAEPLEYDYLMMLAREGQETILVKDGNRLIRVNIRELLRGIESESQRRENGGNVTEIHIGNITIGEGAKLGDIILASEIQKSFNKAESANIQVDLKEVLKQLAEAVDTMNKSLPEKEAAEAAEDLSKLVDEATKRTPNKKWYSVSIDGLIKAAENVGKVGEPVINLSQKVLSLLM
;
A
#
# COMPACT_ATOMS: atom_id res chain seq x y z
N MET A 1 -21.85 11.32 9.74
CA MET A 1 -22.68 10.21 10.25
C MET A 1 -22.61 9.11 9.19
N PRO A 2 -22.45 7.83 9.55
CA PRO A 2 -22.51 6.76 8.54
C PRO A 2 -23.87 6.83 7.84
N ILE A 3 -23.86 6.78 6.51
CA ILE A 3 -25.10 6.68 5.74
C ILE A 3 -25.73 5.34 6.13
N PRO A 4 -26.98 5.31 6.63
CA PRO A 4 -27.63 4.05 6.93
C PRO A 4 -27.71 3.24 5.64
N CYS A 5 -27.26 2.00 5.70
CA CYS A 5 -27.42 1.08 4.59
C CYS A 5 -28.91 0.84 4.34
N ILE A 6 -29.34 1.04 3.10
CA ILE A 6 -30.75 1.02 2.70
C ILE A 6 -30.89 0.11 1.49
N VAL A 7 -31.92 -0.75 1.51
CA VAL A 7 -32.25 -1.58 0.34
C VAL A 7 -32.62 -0.69 -0.84
N ARG A 8 -31.78 -0.76 -1.86
CA ARG A 8 -31.99 -0.19 -3.19
C ARG A 8 -32.88 -1.09 -4.04
N VAL A 9 -33.99 -0.53 -4.55
CA VAL A 9 -34.96 -1.22 -5.42
C VAL A 9 -35.13 -0.47 -6.73
N LEU A 10 -35.00 -1.16 -7.86
CA LEU A 10 -35.26 -0.61 -9.19
C LEU A 10 -36.60 -1.13 -9.71
N VAL A 11 -37.48 -0.24 -10.19
CA VAL A 11 -38.79 -0.60 -10.75
C VAL A 11 -38.77 -0.45 -12.27
N VAL A 12 -39.13 -1.51 -12.99
CA VAL A 12 -39.19 -1.56 -14.45
C VAL A 12 -40.57 -2.06 -14.87
N ASP A 13 -41.37 -1.14 -15.39
CA ASP A 13 -42.75 -1.38 -15.81
C ASP A 13 -43.06 -0.41 -16.94
N ASN A 14 -43.76 -0.87 -17.98
CA ASN A 14 -44.09 -0.06 -19.15
C ASN A 14 -45.27 0.90 -18.90
N ASP A 15 -46.12 0.62 -17.91
CA ASP A 15 -47.19 1.49 -17.45
C ASP A 15 -46.67 2.53 -16.43
N PRO A 16 -46.65 3.83 -16.77
CA PRO A 16 -46.22 4.87 -15.85
C PRO A 16 -47.07 4.96 -14.57
N ALA A 17 -48.36 4.62 -14.64
CA ALA A 17 -49.24 4.68 -13.47
C ALA A 17 -48.87 3.59 -12.46
N THR A 18 -48.75 2.34 -12.90
CA THR A 18 -48.29 1.22 -12.08
C THR A 18 -46.90 1.52 -11.49
N ARG A 19 -45.96 2.00 -12.32
CA ARG A 19 -44.61 2.36 -11.87
C ARG A 19 -44.61 3.38 -10.74
N ASN A 20 -45.38 4.46 -10.88
CA ASN A 20 -45.50 5.50 -9.85
C ASN A 20 -46.15 4.97 -8.55
N GLN A 21 -47.14 4.08 -8.67
CA GLN A 21 -47.78 3.44 -7.53
C GLN A 21 -46.80 2.55 -6.77
N VAL A 22 -46.06 1.68 -7.47
CA VAL A 22 -45.05 0.78 -6.87
C VAL A 22 -43.96 1.59 -6.18
N VAL A 23 -43.46 2.67 -6.81
CA VAL A 23 -42.49 3.58 -6.19
C VAL A 23 -43.02 4.18 -4.89
N LYS A 24 -44.29 4.61 -4.87
CA LYS A 24 -44.91 5.19 -3.68
C LYS A 24 -45.03 4.16 -2.54
N ILE A 25 -45.46 2.93 -2.86
CA ILE A 25 -45.57 1.82 -1.90
C ILE A 25 -44.21 1.54 -1.25
N LEU A 26 -43.18 1.31 -2.08
CA LEU A 26 -41.86 0.90 -1.61
C LEU A 26 -41.10 2.02 -0.90
N LYS A 27 -41.25 3.28 -1.31
CA LYS A 27 -40.73 4.43 -0.53
C LYS A 27 -41.43 4.57 0.81
N GLY A 28 -42.73 4.27 0.88
CA GLY A 28 -43.49 4.23 2.13
C GLY A 28 -42.98 3.16 3.11
N ALA A 29 -42.39 2.08 2.59
CA ALA A 29 -41.70 1.05 3.36
C ALA A 29 -40.22 1.37 3.65
N ALA A 30 -39.79 2.62 3.46
CA ALA A 30 -38.43 3.11 3.71
C ALA A 30 -37.31 2.52 2.83
N TYR A 31 -37.65 1.99 1.65
CA TYR A 31 -36.66 1.58 0.65
C TYR A 31 -36.16 2.78 -0.19
N HIS A 32 -34.94 2.68 -0.70
CA HIS A 32 -34.43 3.62 -1.70
C HIS A 32 -34.86 3.10 -3.08
N VAL A 33 -35.78 3.82 -3.72
CA VAL A 33 -36.41 3.34 -4.96
C VAL A 33 -36.14 4.28 -6.12
N GLN A 34 -35.68 3.70 -7.23
CA GLN A 34 -35.62 4.34 -8.55
C GLN A 34 -36.48 3.56 -9.55
N ALA A 35 -36.85 4.21 -10.65
CA ALA A 35 -37.72 3.63 -11.66
C ALA A 35 -37.22 3.98 -13.05
N ALA A 36 -37.25 3.00 -13.96
CA ALA A 36 -36.90 3.21 -15.36
C ALA A 36 -37.94 4.09 -16.06
N GLU A 37 -37.50 4.93 -16.99
CA GLU A 37 -38.33 5.86 -17.73
C GLU A 37 -38.30 5.56 -19.23
N GLY A 38 -39.29 6.07 -19.97
CA GLY A 38 -39.44 5.82 -21.41
C GLY A 38 -40.41 4.69 -21.74
N GLN A 39 -40.38 4.25 -23.00
CA GLN A 39 -41.20 3.14 -23.53
C GLN A 39 -40.40 2.33 -24.56
N GLY A 40 -40.77 1.05 -24.74
CA GLY A 40 -40.08 0.13 -25.64
C GLY A 40 -38.58 0.09 -25.36
N VAL A 41 -37.77 0.22 -26.41
CA VAL A 41 -36.30 0.24 -26.32
C VAL A 41 -35.78 1.32 -25.35
N GLY A 42 -36.41 2.49 -25.29
CA GLY A 42 -35.99 3.56 -24.38
C GLY A 42 -36.15 3.19 -22.90
N LEU A 43 -37.17 2.39 -22.58
CA LEU A 43 -37.37 1.85 -21.23
C LEU A 43 -36.28 0.83 -20.88
N GLU A 44 -35.93 -0.05 -21.83
CA GLU A 44 -34.86 -1.03 -21.64
C GLU A 44 -33.51 -0.36 -21.41
N GLU A 45 -33.17 0.65 -22.23
CA GLU A 45 -31.93 1.42 -22.10
C GLU A 45 -31.88 2.17 -20.76
N SER A 46 -32.99 2.80 -20.36
CA SER A 46 -33.12 3.47 -19.06
C SER A 46 -32.93 2.47 -17.91
N ALA A 47 -33.57 1.30 -17.98
CA ALA A 47 -33.45 0.27 -16.95
C ALA A 47 -32.01 -0.24 -16.82
N LYS A 48 -31.30 -0.51 -17.93
CA LYS A 48 -29.90 -0.95 -17.92
C LYS A 48 -28.98 0.12 -17.36
N ALA A 49 -29.15 1.39 -17.79
CA ALA A 49 -28.35 2.50 -17.30
C ALA A 49 -28.54 2.74 -15.80
N LEU A 50 -29.80 2.71 -15.33
CA LEU A 50 -30.11 2.84 -13.91
C LEU A 50 -29.59 1.65 -13.11
N ALA A 51 -29.69 0.42 -13.61
CA ALA A 51 -29.16 -0.75 -12.91
C ALA A 51 -27.66 -0.60 -12.62
N LEU A 52 -26.86 -0.19 -13.61
CA LEU A 52 -25.42 0.02 -13.47
C LEU A 52 -25.06 1.21 -12.56
N ALA A 53 -25.81 2.31 -12.64
CA ALA A 53 -25.55 3.49 -11.82
C ALA A 53 -26.00 3.28 -10.36
N PHE A 54 -27.25 2.83 -10.19
CA PHE A 54 -27.94 2.71 -8.91
C PHE A 54 -27.55 1.46 -8.13
N LYS A 55 -27.16 0.39 -8.81
CA LYS A 55 -26.71 -0.87 -8.21
C LYS A 55 -27.76 -1.49 -7.27
N PRO A 56 -28.98 -1.75 -7.74
CA PRO A 56 -30.07 -2.25 -6.91
C PRO A 56 -29.76 -3.63 -6.30
N HIS A 57 -30.33 -3.89 -5.13
CA HIS A 57 -30.40 -5.24 -4.56
C HIS A 57 -31.54 -6.02 -5.20
N VAL A 58 -32.68 -5.34 -5.42
CA VAL A 58 -33.91 -5.94 -5.96
C VAL A 58 -34.38 -5.15 -7.18
N VAL A 59 -34.78 -5.86 -8.22
CA VAL A 59 -35.46 -5.32 -9.40
C VAL A 59 -36.89 -5.84 -9.39
N ILE A 60 -37.86 -4.93 -9.43
CA ILE A 60 -39.27 -5.23 -9.69
C ILE A 60 -39.47 -5.11 -11.20
N MET A 61 -39.75 -6.23 -11.86
CA MET A 61 -39.82 -6.31 -13.32
C MET A 61 -41.22 -6.73 -13.75
N ASP A 62 -41.89 -5.94 -14.59
CA ASP A 62 -43.08 -6.44 -15.28
C ASP A 62 -42.70 -7.50 -16.31
N LEU A 63 -43.54 -8.52 -16.46
CA LEU A 63 -43.35 -9.58 -17.44
C LEU A 63 -43.45 -9.04 -18.88
N ARG A 64 -44.38 -8.10 -19.10
CA ARG A 64 -44.71 -7.54 -20.42
C ARG A 64 -44.27 -6.08 -20.47
N LEU A 65 -43.23 -5.79 -21.24
CA LEU A 65 -42.69 -4.43 -21.41
C LEU A 65 -42.99 -3.85 -22.79
N SER A 66 -43.15 -4.70 -23.81
CA SER A 66 -43.48 -4.25 -25.18
C SER A 66 -44.98 -4.30 -25.47
N ASP A 67 -45.73 -5.17 -24.76
CA ASP A 67 -47.18 -5.38 -24.91
C ASP A 67 -47.65 -5.80 -26.31
N GLU A 68 -46.72 -6.19 -27.20
CA GLU A 68 -47.02 -6.46 -28.61
C GLU A 68 -47.87 -7.73 -28.82
N HIS A 69 -47.72 -8.73 -27.95
CA HIS A 69 -48.38 -10.04 -28.07
C HIS A 69 -48.89 -10.56 -26.72
N ALA A 70 -49.89 -11.45 -26.75
CA ALA A 70 -50.48 -12.06 -25.55
C ALA A 70 -49.48 -12.94 -24.76
N ASP A 71 -48.45 -13.45 -25.44
CA ASP A 71 -47.36 -14.25 -24.86
C ASP A 71 -46.06 -13.42 -24.68
N ASP A 72 -46.16 -12.08 -24.58
CA ASP A 72 -45.00 -11.20 -24.39
C ASP A 72 -44.22 -11.57 -23.10
N ARG A 73 -42.90 -11.73 -23.24
CA ARG A 73 -41.93 -12.05 -22.18
C ARG A 73 -40.73 -11.10 -22.19
N SER A 74 -40.88 -9.93 -22.80
CA SER A 74 -39.82 -8.92 -22.93
C SER A 74 -39.18 -8.55 -21.59
N GLY A 75 -39.92 -8.59 -20.47
CA GLY A 75 -39.35 -8.40 -19.13
C GLY A 75 -38.37 -9.49 -18.71
N LEU A 76 -38.63 -10.76 -19.04
CA LEU A 76 -37.70 -11.86 -18.80
C LEU A 76 -36.50 -11.78 -19.73
N ASP A 77 -36.70 -11.39 -20.99
CA ASP A 77 -35.60 -11.20 -21.94
C ASP A 77 -34.65 -10.08 -21.48
N LEU A 78 -35.21 -8.97 -20.99
CA LEU A 78 -34.44 -7.88 -20.39
C LEU A 78 -33.70 -8.33 -19.11
N TRP A 79 -34.35 -9.11 -18.24
CA TRP A 79 -33.74 -9.64 -17.01
C TRP A 79 -32.50 -10.51 -17.28
N ARG A 80 -32.49 -11.25 -18.39
CA ARG A 80 -31.33 -12.06 -18.80
C ARG A 80 -30.13 -11.23 -19.29
N ASP A 81 -30.28 -9.91 -19.44
CA ASP A 81 -29.17 -9.02 -19.76
C ASP A 81 -28.15 -8.96 -18.61
N LYS A 82 -26.86 -8.97 -18.96
CA LYS A 82 -25.74 -8.91 -18.00
C LYS A 82 -25.77 -7.69 -17.08
N SER A 83 -26.46 -6.62 -17.47
CA SER A 83 -26.61 -5.38 -16.71
C SER A 83 -27.31 -5.59 -15.36
N PHE A 84 -28.04 -6.71 -15.20
CA PHE A 84 -28.72 -7.07 -13.95
C PHE A 84 -28.05 -8.20 -13.16
N SER A 85 -26.88 -8.67 -13.58
CA SER A 85 -26.24 -9.90 -13.06
C SER A 85 -25.94 -9.95 -11.56
N SER A 86 -25.98 -8.82 -10.86
CA SER A 86 -25.79 -8.74 -9.40
C SER A 86 -27.08 -8.45 -8.62
N ALA A 87 -28.18 -8.11 -9.29
CA ALA A 87 -29.46 -7.87 -8.63
C ALA A 87 -30.23 -9.18 -8.44
N ARG A 88 -31.37 -9.09 -7.75
CA ARG A 88 -32.38 -10.14 -7.64
C ARG A 88 -33.69 -9.67 -8.26
N CYS A 89 -34.41 -10.54 -8.95
CA CYS A 89 -35.64 -10.16 -9.64
C CYS A 89 -36.89 -10.64 -8.90
N ILE A 90 -37.88 -9.76 -8.79
CA ILE A 90 -39.27 -10.09 -8.48
C ILE A 90 -40.10 -9.74 -9.72
N LEU A 91 -40.79 -10.72 -10.28
CA LEU A 91 -41.75 -10.45 -11.35
C LEU A 91 -43.03 -9.87 -10.76
N TYR A 92 -43.49 -8.75 -11.32
CA TYR A 92 -44.70 -8.06 -10.87
C TYR A 92 -45.65 -7.82 -12.04
N SER A 93 -46.67 -8.66 -12.20
CA SER A 93 -47.52 -8.62 -13.41
C SER A 93 -48.97 -9.04 -13.17
N ALA A 94 -49.90 -8.48 -13.93
CA ALA A 94 -51.33 -8.85 -13.89
C ALA A 94 -51.62 -10.18 -14.62
N TYR A 95 -50.63 -10.74 -15.32
CA TYR A 95 -50.80 -11.90 -16.21
C TYR A 95 -50.29 -13.23 -15.62
N LEU A 96 -49.82 -13.21 -14.37
CA LEU A 96 -49.20 -14.37 -13.72
C LEU A 96 -50.19 -15.52 -13.47
N ASN A 97 -51.45 -15.18 -13.21
CA ASN A 97 -52.51 -16.14 -12.94
C ASN A 97 -53.08 -16.80 -14.20
N GLN A 98 -52.73 -16.32 -15.39
CA GLN A 98 -53.24 -16.83 -16.66
C GLN A 98 -52.43 -18.03 -17.17
N ASN A 99 -51.18 -18.20 -16.71
CA ASN A 99 -50.30 -19.27 -17.20
C ASN A 99 -49.26 -19.73 -16.17
N TYR A 100 -49.62 -20.73 -15.35
CA TYR A 100 -48.73 -21.36 -14.35
C TYR A 100 -47.38 -21.82 -14.91
N LYS A 101 -47.30 -22.13 -16.22
CA LYS A 101 -46.06 -22.53 -16.88
C LYS A 101 -45.03 -21.40 -16.88
N ILE A 102 -45.47 -20.14 -17.10
CA ILE A 102 -44.59 -18.97 -17.12
C ILE A 102 -43.99 -18.72 -15.73
N THR A 103 -44.82 -18.73 -14.68
CA THR A 103 -44.35 -18.58 -13.29
C THR A 103 -43.32 -19.64 -12.91
N ARG A 104 -43.56 -20.90 -13.31
CA ARG A 104 -42.64 -22.00 -13.04
C ARG A 104 -41.33 -21.87 -13.81
N GLU A 105 -41.38 -21.44 -15.08
CA GLU A 105 -40.20 -21.19 -15.90
C GLU A 105 -39.36 -20.04 -15.33
N ALA A 106 -39.99 -18.91 -14.99
CA ALA A 106 -39.32 -17.76 -14.40
C ALA A 106 -38.54 -18.12 -13.10
N LEU A 107 -39.20 -18.84 -12.18
CA LEU A 107 -38.59 -19.24 -10.90
C LEU A 107 -37.48 -20.29 -11.04
N ARG A 108 -37.59 -21.22 -11.99
CA ARG A 108 -36.64 -22.36 -12.11
C ARG A 108 -35.53 -22.14 -13.13
N GLN A 109 -35.81 -21.43 -14.20
CA GLN A 109 -34.93 -21.32 -15.36
C GLN A 109 -34.31 -19.92 -15.48
N ASP A 110 -35.06 -18.88 -15.13
CA ASP A 110 -34.62 -17.48 -15.30
C ASP A 110 -34.06 -16.85 -14.02
N GLY A 111 -34.01 -17.59 -12.90
CA GLY A 111 -33.44 -17.10 -11.65
C GLY A 111 -34.24 -15.98 -10.99
N VAL A 112 -35.54 -15.86 -11.29
CA VAL A 112 -36.47 -14.98 -10.58
C VAL A 112 -36.68 -15.52 -9.17
N GLU A 113 -36.66 -14.65 -8.17
CA GLU A 113 -36.71 -15.03 -6.75
C GLU A 113 -38.13 -15.07 -6.19
N ASP A 114 -39.02 -14.24 -6.70
CA ASP A 114 -40.43 -14.23 -6.34
C ASP A 114 -41.32 -13.67 -7.46
N VAL A 115 -42.61 -13.95 -7.39
CA VAL A 115 -43.58 -13.61 -8.43
C VAL A 115 -44.88 -13.12 -7.77
N ILE A 116 -45.28 -11.88 -8.05
CA ILE A 116 -46.37 -11.18 -7.37
C ILE A 116 -47.38 -10.60 -8.39
N GLY A 117 -48.67 -10.86 -8.18
CA GLY A 117 -49.75 -10.30 -9.00
C GLY A 117 -49.95 -8.81 -8.78
N LYS A 118 -50.32 -8.06 -9.83
CA LYS A 118 -50.69 -6.62 -9.69
C LYS A 118 -52.01 -6.44 -8.92
N GLU A 119 -52.82 -7.49 -8.86
CA GLU A 119 -54.06 -7.61 -8.10
C GLU A 119 -53.84 -7.98 -6.62
N ASP A 120 -52.64 -8.42 -6.26
CA ASP A 120 -52.32 -8.78 -4.89
C ASP A 120 -52.27 -7.55 -3.99
N SER A 121 -52.35 -7.79 -2.67
CA SER A 121 -52.23 -6.70 -1.71
C SER A 121 -50.85 -6.02 -1.83
N PRO A 122 -50.75 -4.68 -1.70
CA PRO A 122 -49.46 -3.98 -1.68
C PRO A 122 -48.48 -4.52 -0.63
N GLN A 123 -48.99 -5.11 0.46
CA GLN A 123 -48.17 -5.73 1.50
C GLN A 123 -47.42 -6.96 0.98
N ASN A 124 -48.01 -7.76 0.09
CA ASN A 124 -47.36 -8.93 -0.50
C ASN A 124 -46.09 -8.53 -1.27
N LEU A 125 -46.13 -7.40 -1.98
CA LEU A 125 -44.97 -6.86 -2.68
C LEU A 125 -43.88 -6.42 -1.69
N VAL A 126 -44.26 -5.74 -0.61
CA VAL A 126 -43.31 -5.31 0.44
C VAL A 126 -42.66 -6.52 1.12
N ASP A 127 -43.44 -7.54 1.46
CA ASP A 127 -42.97 -8.78 2.09
C ASP A 127 -42.04 -9.57 1.15
N ALA A 128 -42.36 -9.60 -0.15
CA ALA A 128 -41.50 -10.21 -1.17
C ALA A 128 -40.16 -9.47 -1.29
N VAL A 129 -40.17 -8.13 -1.35
CA VAL A 129 -38.94 -7.33 -1.36
C VAL A 129 -38.10 -7.59 -0.11
N GLU A 130 -38.70 -7.56 1.08
CA GLU A 130 -38.02 -7.82 2.34
C GLU A 130 -37.36 -9.21 2.34
N LYS A 131 -38.12 -10.25 1.96
CA LYS A 131 -37.66 -11.64 1.88
C LYS A 131 -36.50 -11.81 0.89
N VAL A 132 -36.59 -11.19 -0.29
CA VAL A 132 -35.55 -11.28 -1.33
C VAL A 132 -34.31 -10.47 -0.93
N ALA A 133 -34.49 -9.27 -0.39
CA ALA A 133 -33.40 -8.40 0.03
C ALA A 133 -32.60 -9.01 1.20
N ARG A 134 -33.22 -9.71 2.15
CA ARG A 134 -32.51 -10.44 3.24
C ARG A 134 -31.46 -11.43 2.76
N LYS A 135 -31.60 -11.96 1.54
CA LYS A 135 -30.64 -12.92 0.99
C LYS A 135 -29.36 -12.27 0.48
N GLY A 136 -29.34 -10.96 0.24
CA GLY A 136 -28.18 -10.30 -0.38
C GLY A 136 -27.89 -8.86 0.01
N CYS A 137 -28.68 -8.25 0.89
CA CYS A 137 -28.37 -6.99 1.52
C CYS A 137 -27.73 -7.26 2.89
N GLY A 138 -26.49 -6.80 3.09
CA GLY A 138 -25.72 -6.99 4.32
C GLY A 138 -26.40 -6.41 5.57
N CYS A 139 -27.37 -5.53 5.36
CA CYS A 139 -28.01 -4.74 6.41
C CYS A 139 -29.32 -5.37 6.89
N LEU A 140 -29.92 -6.20 6.03
CA LEU A 140 -31.07 -7.03 6.39
C LEU A 140 -30.67 -8.45 6.80
N CYS A 141 -29.45 -8.90 6.49
CA CYS A 141 -28.98 -10.22 6.91
C CYS A 141 -28.58 -10.29 8.40
N GLY A 142 -28.60 -9.16 9.13
CA GLY A 142 -28.30 -9.13 10.56
C GLY A 142 -26.84 -9.30 10.93
N LEU A 143 -25.93 -9.12 9.96
CA LEU A 143 -24.48 -9.20 10.17
C LEU A 143 -23.96 -7.94 10.88
N SER A 144 -23.30 -8.13 12.02
CA SER A 144 -22.60 -7.07 12.75
C SER A 144 -21.10 -7.12 12.45
N LEU A 145 -20.58 -6.07 11.81
CA LEU A 145 -19.15 -5.93 11.54
C LEU A 145 -18.45 -5.16 12.67
N VAL A 146 -17.38 -5.72 13.21
CA VAL A 146 -16.49 -5.01 14.15
C VAL A 146 -15.23 -4.58 13.39
N TRP A 147 -15.21 -3.31 13.01
CA TRP A 147 -14.13 -2.72 12.21
C TRP A 147 -12.86 -2.42 13.03
N PRO A 148 -11.66 -2.56 12.44
CA PRO A 148 -10.44 -2.00 13.01
C PRO A 148 -10.45 -0.46 12.87
N SER A 149 -9.75 0.25 13.78
CA SER A 149 -9.89 1.70 13.99
C SER A 149 -9.65 2.61 12.77
N ALA A 150 -8.94 2.12 11.74
CA ALA A 150 -8.64 2.87 10.52
C ALA A 150 -9.57 2.57 9.33
N TRP A 151 -10.49 1.60 9.48
CA TRP A 151 -11.29 1.08 8.37
C TRP A 151 -12.79 1.18 8.64
N ASN A 152 -13.53 1.43 7.57
CA ASN A 152 -14.98 1.34 7.47
C ASN A 152 -15.32 1.19 5.97
N GLU A 153 -16.61 1.13 5.66
CA GLU A 153 -17.14 0.98 4.31
C GLU A 153 -16.60 2.06 3.34
N GLU A 154 -16.66 3.32 3.76
CA GLU A 154 -16.21 4.47 2.96
C GLU A 154 -14.70 4.43 2.70
N ALA A 155 -13.90 4.12 3.72
CA ALA A 155 -12.44 4.00 3.59
C ALA A 155 -12.05 2.89 2.61
N ILE A 156 -12.78 1.78 2.60
CA ILE A 156 -12.54 0.67 1.65
C ILE A 156 -12.87 1.11 0.22
N ILE A 157 -14.02 1.73 -0.04
CA ILE A 157 -14.38 2.19 -1.39
C ILE A 157 -13.38 3.25 -1.89
N LYS A 158 -13.01 4.23 -1.05
CA LYS A 158 -12.00 5.24 -1.41
C LYS A 158 -10.62 4.63 -1.65
N CYS A 159 -10.28 3.56 -0.94
CA CYS A 159 -9.03 2.83 -1.16
C CYS A 159 -9.04 2.13 -2.52
N LEU A 160 -10.12 1.43 -2.85
CA LEU A 160 -10.22 0.54 -4.02
C LEU A 160 -10.51 1.26 -5.35
N TYR A 161 -11.22 2.39 -5.30
CA TYR A 161 -11.69 3.09 -6.49
C TYR A 161 -11.24 4.56 -6.48
N LYS A 162 -10.71 5.02 -7.62
CA LYS A 162 -10.29 6.40 -7.82
C LYS A 162 -11.49 7.36 -7.85
N ASP A 163 -12.58 6.92 -8.48
CA ASP A 163 -13.83 7.66 -8.62
C ASP A 163 -14.87 7.07 -7.65
N SER A 164 -14.64 7.26 -6.35
CA SER A 164 -15.45 6.67 -5.29
C SER A 164 -16.81 7.36 -5.06
N ASP A 165 -16.97 8.61 -5.50
CA ASP A 165 -18.09 9.48 -5.10
C ASP A 165 -19.47 8.97 -5.54
N ASN A 166 -19.51 8.11 -6.57
CA ASN A 166 -20.75 7.53 -7.11
C ASN A 166 -20.96 6.05 -6.73
N LEU A 167 -20.07 5.48 -5.90
CA LEU A 167 -20.19 4.10 -5.46
C LEU A 167 -20.88 4.03 -4.09
N PRO A 168 -21.97 3.26 -3.95
CA PRO A 168 -22.56 3.03 -2.65
C PRO A 168 -21.57 2.33 -1.71
N HIS A 169 -21.36 2.89 -0.52
CA HIS A 169 -20.38 2.35 0.43
C HIS A 169 -20.83 1.03 1.05
N ASP A 170 -22.13 0.83 1.20
CA ASP A 170 -22.75 -0.39 1.72
C ASP A 170 -22.50 -1.66 0.87
N LEU A 171 -22.03 -1.52 -0.38
CA LEU A 171 -21.54 -2.64 -1.19
C LEU A 171 -20.53 -3.52 -0.42
N VAL A 172 -19.73 -2.91 0.45
CA VAL A 172 -18.77 -3.61 1.30
C VAL A 172 -19.48 -4.58 2.24
N VAL A 173 -20.54 -4.13 2.92
CA VAL A 173 -21.31 -4.94 3.86
C VAL A 173 -22.09 -6.02 3.11
N ASP A 174 -22.60 -5.73 1.92
CA ASP A 174 -23.26 -6.71 1.06
C ASP A 174 -22.33 -7.85 0.65
N VAL A 175 -21.08 -7.54 0.26
CA VAL A 175 -20.08 -8.56 -0.06
C VAL A 175 -19.73 -9.42 1.17
N PHE A 176 -19.58 -8.82 2.35
CA PHE A 176 -19.38 -9.59 3.59
C PHE A 176 -20.60 -10.47 3.91
N GLY A 177 -21.82 -9.96 3.75
CA GLY A 177 -23.06 -10.71 3.94
C GLY A 177 -23.14 -11.92 3.00
N HIS A 178 -22.69 -11.77 1.75
CA HIS A 178 -22.61 -12.89 0.80
C HIS A 178 -21.50 -13.90 1.11
N LEU A 179 -20.35 -13.45 1.63
CA LEU A 179 -19.29 -14.36 2.08
C LEU A 179 -19.69 -15.14 3.33
N PHE A 180 -20.45 -14.50 4.23
CA PHE A 180 -20.79 -15.05 5.55
C PHE A 180 -22.31 -15.02 5.81
N PRO A 181 -23.13 -15.73 5.00
CA PRO A 181 -24.59 -15.62 5.05
C PRO A 181 -25.22 -16.15 6.34
N GLU A 182 -24.49 -16.99 7.08
CA GLU A 182 -24.97 -17.59 8.35
C GLU A 182 -24.33 -16.94 9.58
N THR A 183 -23.47 -15.94 9.39
CA THR A 183 -22.71 -15.29 10.45
C THR A 183 -23.47 -14.10 11.01
N LYS A 184 -23.50 -13.98 12.34
CA LYS A 184 -24.16 -12.87 13.03
C LYS A 184 -23.17 -11.77 13.40
N SER A 185 -21.94 -12.13 13.75
CA SER A 185 -20.88 -11.17 14.06
C SER A 185 -19.59 -11.53 13.35
N LEU A 186 -18.94 -10.55 12.74
CA LEU A 186 -17.66 -10.70 12.06
C LEU A 186 -16.69 -9.65 12.59
N ALA A 187 -15.71 -10.08 13.38
CA ALA A 187 -14.63 -9.21 13.82
C ALA A 187 -13.54 -9.16 12.75
N LEU A 188 -13.03 -7.96 12.47
CA LEU A 188 -12.03 -7.72 11.43
C LEU A 188 -10.76 -7.13 12.02
N LYS A 189 -9.61 -7.67 11.60
CA LYS A 189 -8.28 -7.11 11.86
C LYS A 189 -7.61 -6.86 10.52
N ALA A 190 -7.16 -5.64 10.29
CA ALA A 190 -6.37 -5.33 9.10
C ALA A 190 -5.01 -6.04 9.18
N LEU A 191 -4.59 -6.65 8.07
CA LEU A 191 -3.27 -7.24 7.98
C LEU A 191 -2.23 -6.15 7.68
N GLU A 192 -1.30 -5.96 8.62
CA GLU A 192 -0.23 -4.96 8.52
C GLU A 192 0.68 -5.25 7.31
N GLY A 193 0.98 -4.21 6.54
CA GLY A 193 1.71 -4.29 5.26
C GLY A 193 0.94 -3.71 4.07
N THR A 194 -0.40 -3.80 4.10
CA THR A 194 -1.26 -3.38 2.97
C THR A 194 -1.55 -1.88 2.88
N ALA A 195 -1.38 -1.14 4.00
CA ALA A 195 -1.64 0.30 4.08
C ALA A 195 -0.37 1.17 4.23
N LYS A 196 0.82 0.55 4.37
CA LYS A 196 2.10 1.25 4.55
C LYS A 196 3.23 0.69 3.67
N SER A 197 2.92 0.02 2.57
CA SER A 197 3.86 -0.08 1.45
C SER A 197 3.80 1.25 0.67
N SER A 198 4.92 1.96 0.67
CA SER A 198 5.19 3.25 0.01
C SER A 198 4.17 3.71 -1.06
N VAL A 199 3.60 4.89 -0.82
CA VAL A 199 2.56 5.65 -1.54
C VAL A 199 2.73 5.77 -3.08
N ALA A 200 3.85 5.36 -3.68
CA ALA A 200 4.07 5.54 -5.10
C ALA A 200 3.68 4.35 -5.99
N VAL A 201 3.75 3.11 -5.50
CA VAL A 201 3.64 1.92 -6.37
C VAL A 201 2.20 1.44 -6.51
N ALA A 202 1.42 2.20 -7.28
CA ALA A 202 0.13 1.82 -7.87
C ALA A 202 -1.02 1.40 -6.93
N ARG A 203 -1.52 2.38 -6.16
CA ARG A 203 -2.94 2.61 -5.80
C ARG A 203 -3.73 1.39 -5.28
N GLY A 204 -4.01 1.38 -3.98
CA GLY A 204 -5.11 0.69 -3.29
C GLY A 204 -5.98 -0.19 -4.20
N ARG A 205 -5.64 -1.47 -4.25
CA ARG A 205 -6.08 -2.38 -5.32
C ARG A 205 -6.82 -3.59 -4.77
N ALA A 206 -6.56 -3.89 -3.51
CA ALA A 206 -7.27 -4.83 -2.68
C ALA A 206 -7.10 -4.42 -1.21
N VAL A 207 -8.02 -4.84 -0.34
CA VAL A 207 -7.91 -4.70 1.11
C VAL A 207 -7.98 -6.09 1.72
N LEU A 208 -7.06 -6.41 2.63
CA LEU A 208 -7.00 -7.70 3.31
C LEU A 208 -7.32 -7.60 4.80
N PHE A 209 -8.19 -8.47 5.26
CA PHE A 209 -8.56 -8.62 6.66
C PHE A 209 -8.36 -10.05 7.10
N GLN A 210 -7.85 -10.23 8.32
CA GLN A 210 -8.14 -11.43 9.09
C GLN A 210 -9.54 -11.24 9.70
N ALA A 211 -10.41 -12.24 9.53
CA ALA A 211 -11.82 -12.16 9.91
C ALA A 211 -12.22 -13.34 10.81
N TRP A 212 -12.92 -13.07 11.91
CA TRP A 212 -13.42 -14.08 12.86
C TRP A 212 -14.95 -14.13 12.81
N PRO A 213 -15.53 -15.12 12.11
CA PRO A 213 -16.97 -15.28 12.03
C PRO A 213 -17.50 -15.97 13.29
N ASP A 214 -18.35 -15.29 14.07
CA ASP A 214 -18.96 -15.77 15.32
C ASP A 214 -17.93 -16.39 16.30
N ASP A 215 -16.76 -15.77 16.45
CA ASP A 215 -15.63 -16.26 17.26
C ASP A 215 -15.08 -17.64 16.86
N LYS A 216 -15.34 -18.09 15.62
CA LYS A 216 -14.74 -19.30 15.03
C LYS A 216 -13.30 -19.03 14.54
N GLU A 217 -12.69 -20.09 14.01
CA GLU A 217 -11.36 -20.04 13.39
C GLU A 217 -11.25 -18.90 12.37
N PRO A 218 -10.15 -18.12 12.40
CA PRO A 218 -9.99 -16.98 11.50
C PRO A 218 -9.79 -17.42 10.06
N VAL A 219 -10.30 -16.57 9.16
CA VAL A 219 -10.06 -16.65 7.72
C VAL A 219 -9.44 -15.35 7.23
N VAL A 220 -8.76 -15.38 6.09
CA VAL A 220 -8.32 -14.15 5.41
C VAL A 220 -9.29 -13.80 4.31
N VAL A 221 -9.82 -12.59 4.37
CA VAL A 221 -10.73 -12.02 3.37
C VAL A 221 -9.99 -10.94 2.60
N LYS A 222 -10.02 -11.05 1.28
CA LYS A 222 -9.54 -10.02 0.36
C LYS A 222 -10.74 -9.40 -0.36
N LEU A 223 -10.85 -8.07 -0.31
CA LEU A 223 -11.82 -7.28 -1.06
C LEU A 223 -11.10 -6.53 -2.18
N ALA A 224 -11.62 -6.58 -3.40
CA ALA A 224 -11.06 -5.89 -4.57
C ALA A 224 -12.14 -5.68 -5.64
N PRO A 225 -11.88 -4.90 -6.70
CA PRO A 225 -12.79 -4.83 -7.84
C PRO A 225 -13.16 -6.22 -8.35
N ARG A 226 -14.45 -6.43 -8.65
CA ARG A 226 -15.05 -7.73 -9.00
C ARG A 226 -14.25 -8.51 -10.05
N GLU A 227 -13.84 -7.82 -11.11
CA GLU A 227 -13.09 -8.44 -12.21
C GLU A 227 -11.79 -9.09 -11.74
N ARG A 228 -11.07 -8.46 -10.80
CA ARG A 228 -9.81 -8.97 -10.26
C ARG A 228 -10.03 -10.20 -9.39
N ILE A 229 -11.05 -10.17 -8.53
CA ILE A 229 -11.46 -11.34 -7.73
C ILE A 229 -11.88 -12.52 -8.62
N GLN A 230 -12.54 -12.24 -9.74
CA GLN A 230 -12.91 -13.25 -10.73
C GLN A 230 -11.67 -13.84 -11.43
N VAL A 231 -10.68 -13.02 -11.79
CA VAL A 231 -9.41 -13.48 -12.36
C VAL A 231 -8.66 -14.36 -11.36
N GLU A 232 -8.50 -13.91 -10.13
CA GLU A 232 -7.84 -14.63 -9.05
C GLU A 232 -8.51 -15.98 -8.75
N ALA A 233 -9.84 -16.00 -8.57
CA ALA A 233 -10.56 -17.24 -8.32
C ALA A 233 -10.42 -18.25 -9.48
N ASN A 234 -10.39 -17.77 -10.72
CA ASN A 234 -10.18 -18.62 -11.89
C ASN A 234 -8.74 -19.15 -11.94
N ALA A 235 -7.74 -18.32 -11.66
CA ALA A 235 -6.35 -18.72 -11.61
C ALA A 235 -6.10 -19.75 -10.50
N TYR A 236 -6.66 -19.53 -9.30
CA TYR A 236 -6.61 -20.50 -8.19
C TYR A 236 -7.20 -21.85 -8.60
N LYS A 237 -8.43 -21.88 -9.12
CA LYS A 237 -9.08 -23.12 -9.57
C LYS A 237 -8.27 -23.82 -10.67
N LYS A 238 -7.71 -23.04 -11.59
CA LYS A 238 -7.00 -23.57 -12.76
C LYS A 238 -5.61 -24.06 -12.42
N TYR A 239 -4.89 -23.44 -11.49
CA TYR A 239 -3.45 -23.67 -11.30
C TYR A 239 -3.07 -24.22 -9.92
N ILE A 240 -3.88 -23.98 -8.89
CA ILE A 240 -3.52 -24.24 -7.49
C ILE A 240 -4.37 -25.37 -6.90
N GLN A 241 -5.68 -25.31 -7.09
CA GLN A 241 -6.62 -26.29 -6.55
C GLN A 241 -6.24 -27.71 -6.98
N ASP A 242 -6.17 -28.62 -6.00
CA ASP A 242 -5.85 -30.05 -6.14
C ASP A 242 -4.44 -30.35 -6.71
N ARG A 243 -3.53 -29.36 -6.74
CA ARG A 243 -2.16 -29.51 -7.29
C ARG A 243 -1.03 -29.34 -6.29
N LEU A 244 -1.30 -28.65 -5.18
CA LEU A 244 -0.36 -28.53 -4.07
C LEU A 244 -0.40 -29.77 -3.17
N VAL A 245 0.69 -30.04 -2.46
CA VAL A 245 0.82 -31.12 -1.49
C VAL A 245 0.96 -30.60 -0.07
N GLY A 246 0.63 -31.45 0.91
CA GLY A 246 0.71 -31.11 2.33
C GLY A 246 -0.57 -30.46 2.85
N GLN A 247 -0.57 -30.14 4.15
CA GLN A 247 -1.70 -29.46 4.82
C GLN A 247 -1.53 -27.94 4.86
N PHE A 248 -0.42 -27.40 4.34
CA PHE A 248 0.03 -26.03 4.54
C PHE A 248 -0.10 -25.18 3.26
N TYR A 249 -1.32 -25.01 2.76
CA TYR A 249 -1.63 -24.08 1.67
C TYR A 249 -2.97 -23.38 1.90
N ALA A 250 -3.10 -22.15 1.38
CA ALA A 250 -4.32 -21.37 1.52
C ALA A 250 -5.44 -22.02 0.68
N GLN A 251 -6.51 -22.45 1.33
CA GLN A 251 -7.67 -23.02 0.65
C GLN A 251 -8.71 -21.96 0.39
N LEU A 252 -9.05 -21.75 -0.88
CA LEU A 252 -10.17 -20.91 -1.27
C LEU A 252 -11.48 -21.52 -0.73
N GLN A 253 -12.07 -20.89 0.27
CA GLN A 253 -13.33 -21.34 0.85
C GLN A 253 -14.54 -20.77 0.10
N LYS A 254 -14.54 -19.46 -0.12
CA LYS A 254 -15.69 -18.73 -0.64
C LYS A 254 -15.25 -17.57 -1.51
N ARG A 255 -16.15 -17.22 -2.43
CA ARG A 255 -16.09 -15.98 -3.19
C ARG A 255 -17.49 -15.40 -3.26
N ALA A 256 -17.58 -14.08 -3.19
CA ALA A 256 -18.80 -13.34 -3.43
C ALA A 256 -18.50 -12.17 -4.37
N ASP A 257 -19.46 -11.87 -5.22
CA ASP A 257 -19.44 -10.67 -6.05
C ASP A 257 -20.72 -9.89 -5.79
N PHE A 258 -20.64 -8.58 -5.70
CA PHE A 258 -21.79 -7.70 -5.72
C PHE A 258 -21.47 -6.41 -6.46
N TRP A 259 -22.08 -6.24 -7.63
CA TRP A 259 -21.83 -5.14 -8.55
C TRP A 259 -20.34 -4.98 -8.86
N ASP A 260 -19.73 -3.86 -8.50
CA ASP A 260 -18.34 -3.53 -8.81
C ASP A 260 -17.34 -4.18 -7.84
N LEU A 261 -17.81 -4.68 -6.70
CA LEU A 261 -16.97 -5.20 -5.63
C LEU A 261 -17.01 -6.74 -5.59
N GLY A 262 -15.85 -7.34 -5.39
CA GLY A 262 -15.71 -8.76 -5.11
C GLY A 262 -15.04 -8.98 -3.76
N GLY A 263 -15.32 -10.13 -3.18
CA GLY A 263 -14.67 -10.64 -1.99
C GLY A 263 -14.26 -12.10 -2.18
N ILE A 264 -13.09 -12.45 -1.69
CA ILE A 264 -12.56 -13.82 -1.71
C ILE A 264 -12.03 -14.18 -0.33
N CYS A 265 -12.26 -15.42 0.09
CA CYS A 265 -12.00 -15.89 1.45
C CYS A 265 -11.12 -17.15 1.44
N TYR A 266 -10.03 -17.10 2.18
CA TYR A 266 -9.05 -18.17 2.33
C TYR A 266 -9.00 -18.68 3.77
N SER A 267 -8.87 -20.00 3.93
CA SER A 267 -8.51 -20.62 5.21
C SER A 267 -7.11 -21.22 5.17
N PHE A 268 -6.40 -21.08 6.28
CA PHE A 268 -5.05 -21.63 6.48
C PHE A 268 -5.16 -22.93 7.26
N MET A 269 -5.28 -24.04 6.53
CA MET A 269 -5.22 -25.36 7.16
C MET A 269 -3.84 -25.56 7.80
N GLY A 270 -3.81 -26.14 9.01
CA GLY A 270 -2.59 -26.44 9.75
C GLY A 270 -2.00 -25.30 10.60
N SER A 271 -2.58 -24.10 10.58
CA SER A 271 -2.15 -23.01 11.46
C SER A 271 -2.52 -23.31 12.92
N SER A 272 -1.56 -23.12 13.84
CA SER A 272 -1.77 -23.35 15.29
C SER A 272 -2.04 -22.06 16.07
N GLN A 273 -1.87 -20.91 15.43
CA GLN A 273 -1.97 -19.60 16.07
C GLN A 273 -3.23 -18.84 15.68
N THR A 274 -3.71 -18.04 16.64
CA THR A 274 -4.80 -17.07 16.47
C THR A 274 -4.41 -15.88 15.57
N SER A 275 -3.13 -15.67 15.28
CA SER A 275 -2.64 -14.63 14.38
C SER A 275 -1.50 -15.14 13.51
N ILE A 276 -1.69 -15.08 12.19
CA ILE A 276 -0.64 -15.33 11.20
C ILE A 276 -0.15 -13.96 10.70
N GLU A 277 1.16 -13.77 10.59
CA GLU A 277 1.76 -12.52 10.09
C GLU A 277 2.26 -12.68 8.65
N THR A 278 2.44 -11.55 7.95
CA THR A 278 3.03 -11.54 6.61
C THR A 278 4.53 -11.79 6.68
N PHE A 279 5.12 -12.40 5.65
CA PHE A 279 6.57 -12.60 5.53
C PHE A 279 7.33 -11.28 5.62
N ALA A 280 6.77 -10.17 5.11
CA ALA A 280 7.36 -8.85 5.23
C ALA A 280 7.50 -8.39 6.69
N THR A 281 6.49 -8.68 7.52
CA THR A 281 6.52 -8.36 8.95
C THR A 281 7.50 -9.29 9.67
N PHE A 282 7.39 -10.59 9.42
CA PHE A 282 8.28 -11.61 9.97
C PHE A 282 9.76 -11.34 9.65
N TYR A 283 10.10 -11.00 8.41
CA TYR A 283 11.46 -10.66 7.97
C TYR A 283 12.04 -9.46 8.72
N ARG A 284 11.22 -8.45 8.98
CA ARG A 284 11.66 -7.22 9.69
C ARG A 284 11.89 -7.46 11.17
N GLN A 285 11.11 -8.34 11.79
CA GLN A 285 11.21 -8.64 13.22
C GLN A 285 12.27 -9.71 13.52
N THR A 286 12.53 -10.60 12.57
CA THR A 286 13.48 -11.72 12.74
C THR A 286 14.90 -11.29 12.42
N ARG A 287 15.84 -11.60 13.33
CA ARG A 287 17.27 -11.28 13.17
C ARG A 287 18.07 -12.44 12.58
N ASP A 288 17.70 -13.68 12.89
CA ASP A 288 18.42 -14.87 12.41
C ASP A 288 18.01 -15.20 10.97
N PRO A 289 18.94 -15.16 10.00
CA PRO A 289 18.66 -15.53 8.61
C PRO A 289 18.16 -16.96 8.45
N GLU A 290 18.63 -17.91 9.26
CA GLU A 290 18.20 -19.31 9.12
C GLU A 290 16.73 -19.48 9.53
N GLU A 291 16.25 -18.72 10.53
CA GLU A 291 14.83 -18.69 10.89
C GLU A 291 13.97 -18.11 9.76
N ILE A 292 14.48 -17.14 9.00
CA ILE A 292 13.81 -16.57 7.82
C ILE A 292 13.78 -17.57 6.66
N ILE A 293 14.86 -18.33 6.48
CA ILE A 293 15.02 -19.27 5.36
C ILE A 293 14.16 -20.53 5.55
N ARG A 294 13.95 -21.02 6.78
CA ARG A 294 13.14 -22.22 7.07
C ARG A 294 11.74 -22.22 6.43
N PRO A 295 10.89 -21.20 6.61
CA PRO A 295 9.57 -21.17 5.98
C PRO A 295 9.64 -21.10 4.45
N LEU A 296 10.66 -20.46 3.87
CA LEU A 296 10.89 -20.46 2.42
C LEU A 296 11.30 -21.84 1.90
N LYS A 297 12.17 -22.56 2.63
CA LYS A 297 12.55 -23.95 2.32
C LYS A 297 11.30 -24.84 2.32
N HIS A 298 10.50 -24.82 3.38
CA HIS A 298 9.27 -25.62 3.44
C HIS A 298 8.31 -25.25 2.29
N PHE A 299 8.10 -23.96 2.02
CA PHE A 299 7.23 -23.51 0.93
C PHE A 299 7.65 -24.03 -0.44
N PHE A 300 8.90 -23.79 -0.85
CA PHE A 300 9.36 -24.15 -2.20
C PHE A 300 9.72 -25.64 -2.35
N GLU A 301 10.30 -26.25 -1.32
CA GLU A 301 10.79 -27.64 -1.40
C GLU A 301 9.72 -28.68 -1.04
N GLU A 302 8.64 -28.30 -0.37
CA GLU A 302 7.57 -29.22 0.01
C GLU A 302 6.25 -28.82 -0.67
N VAL A 303 5.69 -27.66 -0.33
CA VAL A 303 4.32 -27.27 -0.74
C VAL A 303 4.23 -27.04 -2.25
N TRP A 304 5.12 -26.20 -2.78
CA TRP A 304 5.15 -25.78 -4.18
C TRP A 304 6.03 -26.63 -5.08
N ARG A 305 6.77 -27.58 -4.53
CA ARG A 305 7.77 -28.37 -5.27
C ARG A 305 7.23 -28.98 -6.57
N ARG A 306 5.98 -29.45 -6.57
CA ARG A 306 5.37 -30.06 -7.76
C ARG A 306 5.25 -29.12 -8.95
N HIS A 307 5.20 -27.82 -8.72
CA HIS A 307 5.17 -26.83 -9.80
C HIS A 307 6.55 -26.62 -10.44
N TYR A 308 7.64 -26.85 -9.70
CA TYR A 308 9.01 -26.64 -10.17
C TYR A 308 9.74 -27.94 -10.52
N SER A 309 9.31 -29.08 -9.99
CA SER A 309 9.95 -30.37 -10.24
C SER A 309 9.46 -31.03 -11.54
N GLY A 310 10.35 -31.72 -12.24
CA GLY A 310 10.03 -32.53 -13.41
C GLY A 310 10.39 -31.85 -14.73
N THR A 311 9.86 -32.39 -15.84
CA THR A 311 10.12 -31.86 -17.18
C THR A 311 9.20 -30.69 -17.48
N HIS A 312 9.78 -29.56 -17.84
CA HIS A 312 9.04 -28.34 -18.18
C HIS A 312 9.19 -27.99 -19.66
N PRO A 313 8.16 -27.39 -20.28
CA PRO A 313 8.28 -26.90 -21.63
C PRO A 313 9.27 -25.73 -21.71
N PRO A 314 9.99 -25.57 -22.83
CA PRO A 314 10.83 -24.40 -23.08
C PRO A 314 10.03 -23.10 -22.95
N LEU A 315 10.71 -22.04 -22.51
CA LEU A 315 10.14 -20.71 -22.49
C LEU A 315 9.79 -20.26 -23.91
N SER A 316 8.59 -19.68 -24.07
CA SER A 316 8.16 -19.16 -25.38
C SER A 316 8.76 -17.77 -25.62
N GLY A 317 9.86 -17.73 -26.37
CA GLY A 317 10.56 -16.48 -26.70
C GLY A 317 11.62 -16.11 -25.65
N SER A 318 11.96 -14.82 -25.58
CA SER A 318 12.93 -14.29 -24.62
C SER A 318 12.32 -14.08 -23.24
N LEU A 319 13.16 -13.96 -22.20
CA LEU A 319 12.71 -13.56 -20.86
C LEU A 319 11.95 -12.24 -20.91
N PHE A 320 12.44 -11.26 -21.69
CA PHE A 320 11.74 -10.00 -21.88
C PHE A 320 10.30 -10.22 -22.38
N THR A 321 10.10 -11.06 -23.39
CA THR A 321 8.75 -11.35 -23.93
C THR A 321 7.86 -12.01 -22.88
N SER A 322 8.41 -12.94 -22.09
CA SER A 322 7.69 -13.58 -20.99
C SER A 322 7.23 -12.55 -19.95
N TYR A 323 8.13 -11.69 -19.47
CA TYR A 323 7.83 -10.70 -18.43
C TYR A 323 6.94 -9.55 -18.93
N ASP A 324 7.11 -9.12 -20.18
CA ASP A 324 6.28 -8.05 -20.78
C ASP A 324 4.79 -8.41 -20.81
N SER A 325 4.47 -9.71 -20.96
CA SER A 325 3.07 -10.18 -21.03
C SER A 325 2.23 -9.77 -19.82
N PHE A 326 2.84 -9.68 -18.63
CA PHE A 326 2.18 -9.33 -17.37
C PHE A 326 2.66 -8.00 -16.75
N LEU A 327 3.93 -7.62 -16.89
CA LEU A 327 4.46 -6.35 -16.35
C LEU A 327 4.22 -5.13 -17.26
N LYS A 328 3.88 -5.37 -18.54
CA LYS A 328 3.71 -4.33 -19.57
C LYS A 328 4.98 -3.46 -19.71
N LEU A 329 6.13 -4.12 -19.78
CA LEU A 329 7.45 -3.48 -19.80
C LEU A 329 7.62 -2.54 -21.00
N ARG A 330 7.18 -2.94 -22.21
CA ARG A 330 7.29 -2.11 -23.42
C ARG A 330 6.61 -0.75 -23.24
N GLU A 331 5.37 -0.75 -22.77
CA GLU A 331 4.62 0.47 -22.47
C GLU A 331 5.37 1.35 -21.45
N ARG A 332 5.90 0.73 -20.40
CA ARG A 332 6.63 1.43 -19.34
C ARG A 332 7.97 2.00 -19.80
N LEU A 333 8.72 1.27 -20.62
CA LEU A 333 9.97 1.70 -21.22
C LEU A 333 9.76 2.94 -22.10
N HIS A 334 8.72 2.93 -22.93
CA HIS A 334 8.34 4.09 -23.75
C HIS A 334 7.96 5.31 -22.90
N ALA A 335 7.28 5.10 -21.77
CA ALA A 335 6.90 6.17 -20.85
C ALA A 335 8.04 6.61 -19.90
N PHE A 336 9.30 6.18 -20.09
CA PHE A 336 10.42 6.60 -19.25
C PHE A 336 10.91 8.01 -19.59
N PRO A 337 11.00 8.93 -18.60
CA PRO A 337 11.25 10.35 -18.86
C PRO A 337 12.64 10.65 -19.43
N VAL A 338 13.61 9.78 -19.18
CA VAL A 338 15.02 9.91 -19.57
C VAL A 338 15.35 8.80 -20.56
N GLN A 339 15.76 9.15 -21.78
CA GLN A 339 16.01 8.20 -22.87
C GLN A 339 17.49 8.17 -23.31
N GLU A 340 18.35 8.92 -22.63
CA GLU A 340 19.79 8.90 -22.82
C GLU A 340 20.35 7.51 -22.56
N LYS A 341 21.37 7.08 -23.32
CA LYS A 341 21.99 5.75 -23.16
C LYS A 341 22.59 5.51 -21.77
N THR A 342 23.00 6.59 -21.12
CA THR A 342 23.62 6.57 -19.80
C THR A 342 23.12 7.73 -18.97
N LEU A 343 23.03 7.56 -17.66
CA LEU A 343 22.57 8.56 -16.71
C LEU A 343 23.56 8.73 -15.54
N PRO A 344 23.66 9.94 -14.95
CA PRO A 344 24.35 10.12 -13.68
C PRO A 344 23.51 9.56 -12.53
N ILE A 345 24.16 9.00 -11.52
CA ILE A 345 23.51 8.60 -10.27
C ILE A 345 24.02 9.53 -9.16
N PRO A 346 23.15 10.26 -8.44
CA PRO A 346 23.56 11.17 -7.37
C PRO A 346 24.48 10.49 -6.34
N GLY A 347 25.62 11.11 -6.05
CA GLY A 347 26.58 10.59 -5.07
C GLY A 347 27.57 9.55 -5.62
N PHE A 348 27.50 9.21 -6.91
CA PHE A 348 28.40 8.24 -7.54
C PHE A 348 29.17 8.86 -8.72
N PRO A 349 30.49 8.63 -8.82
CA PRO A 349 31.26 9.04 -9.99
C PRO A 349 30.85 8.21 -11.22
N GLY A 350 30.99 8.82 -12.40
CA GLY A 350 30.82 8.15 -13.70
C GLY A 350 29.40 8.22 -14.28
N LYS A 351 29.21 7.48 -15.37
CA LYS A 351 27.92 7.35 -16.07
C LYS A 351 27.49 5.89 -16.04
N TYR A 352 26.26 5.65 -15.61
CA TYR A 352 25.67 4.32 -15.49
C TYR A 352 24.76 4.03 -16.68
N PRO A 353 24.60 2.78 -17.14
CA PRO A 353 23.63 2.47 -18.18
C PRO A 353 22.23 2.90 -17.76
N ASN A 354 21.51 3.57 -18.66
CA ASN A 354 20.09 3.82 -18.43
C ASN A 354 19.32 2.54 -18.76
N PRO A 355 18.65 1.90 -17.80
CA PRO A 355 17.92 0.66 -18.06
C PRO A 355 16.82 0.86 -19.11
N ALA A 356 16.19 2.04 -19.18
CA ALA A 356 15.15 2.31 -20.16
C ALA A 356 15.66 2.35 -21.61
N ALA A 357 16.90 2.81 -21.82
CA ALA A 357 17.55 2.81 -23.12
C ALA A 357 18.26 1.48 -23.41
N TRP A 358 18.75 0.80 -22.38
CA TRP A 358 19.56 -0.41 -22.50
C TRP A 358 18.71 -1.66 -22.78
N ILE A 359 17.60 -1.85 -22.05
CA ILE A 359 16.75 -3.04 -22.18
C ILE A 359 16.24 -3.24 -23.62
N PRO A 360 15.67 -2.23 -24.32
CA PRO A 360 15.18 -2.41 -25.68
C PRO A 360 16.27 -2.80 -26.69
N THR A 361 17.51 -2.35 -26.49
CA THR A 361 18.62 -2.66 -27.41
C THR A 361 19.25 -4.03 -27.15
N HIS A 362 18.93 -4.66 -26.01
CA HIS A 362 19.47 -5.97 -25.61
C HIS A 362 18.34 -7.00 -25.36
N GLU A 363 17.11 -6.74 -25.82
CA GLU A 363 15.96 -7.64 -25.64
C GLU A 363 16.26 -9.06 -26.16
N ALA A 364 16.94 -9.16 -27.30
CA ALA A 364 17.34 -10.43 -27.91
C ALA A 364 18.35 -11.22 -27.05
N ASP A 365 19.18 -10.53 -26.26
CA ASP A 365 20.19 -11.13 -25.38
C ASP A 365 19.54 -11.78 -24.14
N SER A 366 18.25 -11.58 -23.93
CA SER A 366 17.47 -12.22 -22.86
C SER A 366 16.88 -13.57 -23.27
N TYR A 367 17.30 -14.14 -24.40
CA TYR A 367 16.94 -15.49 -24.84
C TYR A 367 17.91 -16.54 -24.29
N PHE A 368 17.38 -17.54 -23.59
CA PHE A 368 18.13 -18.64 -23.02
C PHE A 368 17.54 -19.97 -23.49
N ALA A 369 18.34 -20.83 -24.13
CA ALA A 369 17.88 -22.15 -24.57
C ALA A 369 17.54 -23.09 -23.40
N SER A 370 18.14 -22.85 -22.23
CA SER A 370 17.87 -23.53 -20.97
C SER A 370 16.60 -23.06 -20.28
N ALA A 371 16.12 -21.85 -20.59
CA ALA A 371 14.99 -21.27 -19.88
C ALA A 371 13.71 -22.06 -20.18
N VAL A 372 13.02 -22.43 -19.11
CA VAL A 372 11.76 -23.15 -19.15
C VAL A 372 10.66 -22.36 -18.45
N GLN A 373 9.42 -22.76 -18.70
CA GLN A 373 8.25 -22.17 -18.05
C GLN A 373 7.56 -23.19 -17.15
N ALA A 374 7.12 -22.73 -15.99
CA ALA A 374 6.40 -23.50 -14.98
C ALA A 374 5.16 -22.74 -14.52
N ILE A 375 4.30 -23.42 -13.75
CA ILE A 375 3.24 -22.72 -13.01
C ILE A 375 3.93 -21.93 -11.89
N THR A 376 3.75 -20.61 -11.91
CA THR A 376 4.31 -19.66 -10.94
C THR A 376 3.20 -19.00 -10.16
N HIS A 377 3.50 -18.52 -8.96
CA HIS A 377 2.62 -17.61 -8.22
C HIS A 377 2.44 -16.33 -9.02
N GLY A 378 3.56 -15.81 -9.50
CA GLY A 378 3.67 -14.68 -10.40
C GLY A 378 3.40 -13.33 -9.77
N ASP A 379 3.33 -13.23 -8.45
CA ASP A 379 3.31 -11.96 -7.70
C ASP A 379 3.86 -12.19 -6.30
N LEU A 380 4.97 -12.93 -6.19
CA LEU A 380 5.45 -13.44 -4.91
C LEU A 380 6.33 -12.42 -4.19
N HIS A 381 5.69 -11.57 -3.39
CA HIS A 381 6.38 -10.63 -2.50
C HIS A 381 5.99 -10.88 -1.03
N GLY A 382 6.69 -10.26 -0.08
CA GLY A 382 6.55 -10.54 1.34
C GLY A 382 5.16 -10.28 1.95
N ASP A 383 4.27 -9.57 1.27
CA ASP A 383 2.90 -9.35 1.76
C ASP A 383 1.92 -10.43 1.26
N ASN A 384 2.28 -11.16 0.19
CA ASN A 384 1.51 -12.27 -0.37
C ASN A 384 1.91 -13.63 0.22
N LEU A 385 2.88 -13.63 1.14
CA LEU A 385 3.27 -14.77 1.95
C LEU A 385 2.91 -14.52 3.40
N PHE A 386 2.29 -15.53 4.02
CA PHE A 386 2.05 -15.59 5.45
C PHE A 386 2.97 -16.62 6.09
N VAL A 387 3.45 -16.36 7.29
CA VAL A 387 4.41 -17.22 7.99
C VAL A 387 3.91 -17.56 9.39
N GLU A 388 4.10 -18.81 9.77
CA GLU A 388 3.98 -19.28 11.16
C GLU A 388 5.06 -20.33 11.42
N LYS A 389 6.01 -20.02 12.31
CA LYS A 389 7.16 -20.90 12.62
C LYS A 389 7.92 -21.25 11.33
N ASP A 390 8.03 -22.53 11.00
CA ASP A 390 8.73 -23.06 9.83
C ASP A 390 7.83 -23.20 8.58
N HIS A 391 6.60 -22.69 8.61
CA HIS A 391 5.63 -22.86 7.51
C HIS A 391 5.27 -21.52 6.89
N ALA A 392 5.01 -21.54 5.58
CA ALA A 392 4.50 -20.39 4.86
C ALA A 392 3.36 -20.76 3.91
N TRP A 393 2.44 -19.81 3.72
CA TRP A 393 1.26 -19.93 2.85
C TRP A 393 1.20 -18.73 1.92
N SER A 394 0.94 -18.96 0.64
CA SER A 394 0.74 -17.90 -0.34
C SER A 394 -0.74 -17.55 -0.52
N ILE A 395 -1.01 -16.29 -0.83
CA ILE A 395 -2.31 -15.76 -1.26
C ILE A 395 -2.10 -14.82 -2.46
N ASP A 396 -3.20 -14.30 -3.04
CA ASP A 396 -3.15 -13.41 -4.20
C ASP A 396 -2.74 -14.13 -5.49
N PHE A 397 -3.60 -15.05 -5.93
CA PHE A 397 -3.34 -15.89 -7.09
C PHE A 397 -3.70 -15.20 -8.42
N GLU A 398 -3.94 -13.89 -8.45
CA GLU A 398 -4.39 -13.16 -9.64
C GLU A 398 -3.43 -13.31 -10.82
N ARG A 399 -2.11 -13.32 -10.55
CA ARG A 399 -1.06 -13.45 -11.56
C ARG A 399 -0.56 -14.89 -11.73
N SER A 400 -1.17 -15.86 -11.04
CA SER A 400 -0.74 -17.26 -11.10
C SER A 400 -1.00 -17.89 -12.47
N GLY A 401 -0.01 -18.63 -12.96
CA GLY A 401 -0.06 -19.24 -14.28
C GLY A 401 1.32 -19.58 -14.83
N MET A 402 1.36 -19.93 -16.12
CA MET A 402 2.62 -20.24 -16.80
C MET A 402 3.50 -18.99 -16.88
N GLY A 403 4.73 -19.11 -16.39
CA GLY A 403 5.74 -18.06 -16.42
C GLY A 403 7.14 -18.66 -16.38
N HIS A 404 8.15 -17.81 -16.55
CA HIS A 404 9.55 -18.20 -16.35
C HIS A 404 9.74 -18.90 -15.00
N ILE A 405 10.39 -20.07 -15.00
CA ILE A 405 10.47 -20.94 -13.80
C ILE A 405 11.11 -20.25 -12.58
N LEU A 406 11.99 -19.26 -12.79
CA LEU A 406 12.67 -18.54 -11.71
C LEU A 406 11.91 -17.29 -11.22
N ARG A 407 10.76 -16.96 -11.82
CA ARG A 407 10.02 -15.72 -11.57
C ARG A 407 9.72 -15.47 -10.09
N ASP A 408 9.20 -16.49 -9.39
CA ASP A 408 8.79 -16.33 -7.99
C ASP A 408 9.98 -16.06 -7.04
N PHE A 409 11.17 -16.59 -7.36
CA PHE A 409 12.41 -16.33 -6.62
C PHE A 409 12.93 -14.92 -6.91
N VAL A 410 12.87 -14.51 -8.18
CA VAL A 410 13.27 -13.17 -8.63
C VAL A 410 12.41 -12.08 -7.99
N GLU A 411 11.08 -12.24 -8.00
CA GLU A 411 10.13 -11.28 -7.42
C GLU A 411 10.36 -11.14 -5.89
N LEU A 412 10.59 -12.25 -5.18
CA LEU A 412 10.87 -12.21 -3.75
C LEU A 412 12.25 -11.62 -3.42
N GLU A 413 13.27 -11.91 -4.23
CA GLU A 413 14.60 -11.31 -4.07
C GLU A 413 14.58 -9.79 -4.29
N GLU A 414 13.89 -9.33 -5.35
CA GLU A 414 13.70 -7.91 -5.63
C GLU A 414 13.05 -7.21 -4.43
N ASP A 415 11.98 -7.78 -3.90
CA ASP A 415 11.25 -7.26 -2.75
C ASP A 415 12.13 -7.17 -1.50
N ILE A 416 12.97 -8.17 -1.25
CA ILE A 416 13.94 -8.15 -0.14
C ILE A 416 14.91 -6.98 -0.30
N ILE A 417 15.49 -6.83 -1.50
CA ILE A 417 16.51 -5.80 -1.78
C ILE A 417 15.92 -4.39 -1.70
N THR A 418 14.71 -4.18 -2.24
CA THR A 418 14.18 -2.82 -2.44
C THR A 418 13.18 -2.37 -1.37
N ARG A 419 12.55 -3.30 -0.63
CA ARG A 419 11.48 -2.97 0.34
C ARG A 419 11.63 -3.59 1.74
N LEU A 420 12.10 -4.83 1.87
CA LEU A 420 12.10 -5.50 3.18
C LEU A 420 13.34 -5.17 4.02
N ILE A 421 14.49 -4.97 3.39
CA ILE A 421 15.73 -4.61 4.08
C ILE A 421 15.62 -3.22 4.75
N ALA A 422 16.02 -3.12 6.03
CA ALA A 422 15.92 -1.89 6.81
C ALA A 422 17.16 -0.99 6.67
N LEU A 423 17.53 -0.63 5.44
CA LEU A 423 18.62 0.33 5.20
C LEU A 423 18.15 1.78 5.29
N PRO A 424 18.96 2.72 5.82
CA PRO A 424 18.63 4.16 5.84
C PRO A 424 18.31 4.67 4.43
N GLU A 425 17.14 5.29 4.25
CA GLU A 425 16.62 5.66 2.91
C GLU A 425 17.61 6.52 2.11
N ASN A 426 18.29 7.46 2.78
CA ASN A 426 19.22 8.38 2.14
C ASN A 426 20.64 7.81 1.92
N ASP A 427 20.93 6.59 2.40
CA ASP A 427 22.24 5.97 2.24
C ASP A 427 22.33 5.13 0.98
N LEU A 428 22.45 5.82 -0.16
CA LEU A 428 22.56 5.19 -1.46
C LEU A 428 23.91 4.46 -1.63
N ARG A 429 24.96 4.86 -0.89
CA ARG A 429 26.29 4.20 -0.90
C ARG A 429 26.25 2.82 -0.28
N LEU A 430 25.59 2.68 0.86
CA LEU A 430 25.41 1.39 1.49
C LEU A 430 24.57 0.45 0.62
N PHE A 431 23.51 0.98 -0.01
CA PHE A 431 22.73 0.23 -0.99
C PHE A 431 23.55 -0.18 -2.22
N TYR A 432 24.42 0.71 -2.73
CA TYR A 432 25.35 0.38 -3.81
C TYR A 432 26.25 -0.79 -3.46
N HIS A 433 26.88 -0.77 -2.28
CA HIS A 433 27.74 -1.88 -1.85
C HIS A 433 26.96 -3.20 -1.82
N LEU A 434 25.75 -3.20 -1.25
CA LEU A 434 24.87 -4.37 -1.23
C LEU A 434 24.55 -4.85 -2.66
N ALA A 435 24.12 -3.96 -3.55
CA ALA A 435 23.75 -4.35 -4.90
C ALA A 435 24.95 -4.88 -5.72
N VAL A 436 26.16 -4.32 -5.53
CA VAL A 436 27.37 -4.83 -6.20
C VAL A 436 27.76 -6.22 -5.69
N ILE A 437 27.71 -6.49 -4.39
CA ILE A 437 28.03 -7.84 -3.86
C ILE A 437 27.00 -8.87 -4.32
N LEU A 438 25.70 -8.52 -4.36
CA LEU A 438 24.64 -9.42 -4.78
C LEU A 438 24.67 -9.73 -6.27
N THR A 439 25.24 -8.85 -7.10
CA THR A 439 25.39 -9.04 -8.56
C THR A 439 26.71 -9.67 -8.97
N LYS A 440 27.62 -9.93 -8.02
CA LYS A 440 28.94 -10.53 -8.28
C LYS A 440 28.88 -12.02 -8.69
N PRO A 441 28.13 -12.91 -8.01
CA PRO A 441 28.15 -14.34 -8.31
C PRO A 441 27.83 -14.67 -9.77
N ILE A 442 28.50 -15.68 -10.31
CA ILE A 442 28.22 -16.25 -11.64
C ILE A 442 27.52 -17.61 -11.59
N SER A 443 27.45 -18.22 -10.41
CA SER A 443 26.74 -19.47 -10.13
C SER A 443 25.81 -19.29 -8.93
N PRO A 444 24.63 -19.93 -8.89
CA PRO A 444 23.71 -19.82 -7.76
C PRO A 444 24.20 -20.48 -6.46
N THR A 445 25.25 -21.30 -6.54
CA THR A 445 25.89 -21.95 -5.38
C THR A 445 27.16 -21.24 -4.93
N GLU A 446 27.60 -20.21 -5.64
CA GLU A 446 28.76 -19.42 -5.27
C GLU A 446 28.43 -18.55 -4.04
N PRO A 447 29.18 -18.68 -2.93
CA PRO A 447 28.91 -17.92 -1.72
C PRO A 447 29.14 -16.42 -1.95
N ILE A 448 28.20 -15.60 -1.47
CA ILE A 448 28.31 -14.15 -1.53
C ILE A 448 29.20 -13.68 -0.36
N GLY A 449 30.44 -13.31 -0.67
CA GLY A 449 31.35 -12.73 0.33
C GLY A 449 30.94 -11.33 0.74
N VAL A 450 30.77 -11.10 2.05
CA VAL A 450 30.55 -9.76 2.63
C VAL A 450 31.91 -9.13 2.97
N PRO A 451 32.25 -7.96 2.42
CA PRO A 451 33.48 -7.24 2.77
C PRO A 451 33.55 -6.88 4.27
N ARG A 452 34.76 -6.89 4.85
CA ARG A 452 34.99 -6.67 6.29
C ARG A 452 34.34 -5.42 6.87
N HIS A 453 34.33 -4.31 6.12
CA HIS A 453 33.74 -3.06 6.58
C HIS A 453 32.19 -3.13 6.65
N LEU A 454 31.56 -4.08 5.96
CA LEU A 454 30.12 -4.34 5.99
C LEU A 454 29.73 -5.49 6.92
N GLU A 455 30.68 -6.31 7.39
CA GLU A 455 30.41 -7.44 8.30
C GLU A 455 29.71 -7.01 9.60
N LYS A 456 29.95 -5.77 10.06
CA LYS A 456 29.30 -5.20 11.25
C LYS A 456 27.86 -4.75 11.00
N ASN A 457 27.42 -4.66 9.76
CA ASN A 457 26.05 -4.27 9.42
C ASN A 457 25.16 -5.52 9.42
N GLU A 458 24.41 -5.71 10.51
CA GLU A 458 23.53 -6.88 10.69
C GLU A 458 22.47 -6.99 9.59
N GLU A 459 21.94 -5.88 9.09
CA GLU A 459 20.90 -5.88 8.04
C GLU A 459 21.47 -6.31 6.68
N ILE A 460 22.68 -5.88 6.32
CA ILE A 460 23.36 -6.36 5.10
C ILE A 460 23.65 -7.85 5.22
N ARG A 461 24.22 -8.28 6.34
CA ARG A 461 24.54 -9.69 6.55
C ARG A 461 23.27 -10.55 6.45
N LYS A 462 22.19 -10.12 7.11
CA LYS A 462 20.88 -10.78 7.05
C LYS A 462 20.36 -10.88 5.63
N ALA A 463 20.34 -9.78 4.88
CA ALA A 463 19.87 -9.77 3.50
C ALA A 463 20.72 -10.68 2.60
N VAL A 464 22.05 -10.63 2.71
CA VAL A 464 22.96 -11.48 1.92
C VAL A 464 22.75 -12.96 2.23
N GLU A 465 22.67 -13.34 3.50
CA GLU A 465 22.45 -14.74 3.90
C GLU A 465 21.08 -15.25 3.44
N VAL A 466 20.01 -14.46 3.60
CA VAL A 466 18.67 -14.84 3.13
C VAL A 466 18.61 -14.96 1.61
N ILE A 467 19.18 -14.01 0.87
CA ILE A 467 19.21 -14.05 -0.61
C ILE A 467 20.03 -15.24 -1.12
N ASN A 468 21.19 -15.51 -0.49
CA ASN A 468 21.99 -16.68 -0.82
C ASN A 468 21.21 -17.98 -0.55
N GLY A 469 20.47 -18.04 0.56
CA GLY A 469 19.55 -19.14 0.86
C GLY A 469 18.44 -19.30 -0.18
N LEU A 470 17.81 -18.19 -0.61
CA LEU A 470 16.76 -18.19 -1.62
C LEU A 470 17.27 -18.68 -2.98
N ARG A 471 18.45 -18.20 -3.42
CA ARG A 471 19.09 -18.65 -4.67
C ARG A 471 19.47 -20.13 -4.60
N PHE A 472 19.93 -20.61 -3.45
CA PHE A 472 20.21 -22.03 -3.24
C PHE A 472 18.94 -22.89 -3.34
N ILE A 473 17.82 -22.44 -2.73
CA ILE A 473 16.52 -23.10 -2.86
C ILE A 473 16.10 -23.13 -4.34
N ALA A 474 16.18 -21.99 -5.03
CA ALA A 474 15.85 -21.89 -6.45
C ALA A 474 16.66 -22.89 -7.30
N HIS A 475 17.97 -23.00 -7.06
CA HIS A 475 18.85 -23.95 -7.73
C HIS A 475 18.43 -25.38 -7.45
N LYS A 476 18.17 -25.71 -6.18
CA LYS A 476 17.81 -27.06 -5.75
C LYS A 476 16.48 -27.53 -6.34
N VAL A 477 15.48 -26.65 -6.50
CA VAL A 477 14.14 -27.05 -6.97
C VAL A 477 13.97 -26.93 -8.48
N THR A 478 14.71 -26.06 -9.17
CA THR A 478 14.60 -25.84 -10.62
C THR A 478 15.79 -26.37 -11.42
N CYS A 479 16.90 -26.71 -10.76
CA CYS A 479 18.18 -27.09 -11.37
C CYS A 479 18.80 -26.02 -12.28
N PHE A 480 18.43 -24.73 -12.14
CA PHE A 480 19.10 -23.68 -12.90
C PHE A 480 20.56 -23.50 -12.47
N GLU A 481 21.46 -23.25 -13.41
CA GLU A 481 22.89 -23.05 -13.13
C GLU A 481 23.41 -21.69 -13.59
N ASP A 482 22.70 -21.04 -14.51
CA ASP A 482 23.15 -19.81 -15.14
C ASP A 482 22.58 -18.56 -14.45
N MET A 483 23.43 -17.83 -13.72
CA MET A 483 23.03 -16.55 -13.11
C MET A 483 22.71 -15.46 -14.14
N HIS A 484 23.09 -15.59 -15.42
CA HIS A 484 22.66 -14.62 -16.44
C HIS A 484 21.15 -14.64 -16.61
N GLU A 485 20.55 -15.84 -16.66
CA GLU A 485 19.09 -16.04 -16.76
C GLU A 485 18.39 -15.39 -15.56
N TYR A 486 18.95 -15.61 -14.37
CA TYR A 486 18.44 -15.05 -13.11
C TYR A 486 18.53 -13.52 -13.06
N TYR A 487 19.69 -12.94 -13.39
CA TYR A 487 19.88 -11.48 -13.38
C TYR A 487 19.08 -10.76 -14.46
N TRP A 488 18.80 -11.39 -15.60
CA TRP A 488 17.83 -10.85 -16.55
C TRP A 488 16.43 -10.78 -15.93
N GLY A 489 15.97 -11.84 -15.27
CA GLY A 489 14.72 -11.79 -14.51
C GLY A 489 14.70 -10.64 -13.50
N LEU A 490 15.75 -10.55 -12.67
CA LEU A 490 15.90 -9.52 -11.64
C LEU A 490 15.94 -8.10 -12.22
N LEU A 491 16.56 -7.90 -13.38
CA LEU A 491 16.57 -6.60 -14.07
C LEU A 491 15.16 -6.17 -14.49
N LEU A 492 14.41 -7.09 -15.10
CA LEU A 492 13.08 -6.81 -15.62
C LEU A 492 12.09 -6.47 -14.48
N ASP A 493 12.20 -7.18 -13.36
CA ASP A 493 11.38 -6.94 -12.18
C ASP A 493 11.79 -5.66 -11.43
N ALA A 494 13.09 -5.44 -11.22
CA ALA A 494 13.60 -4.20 -10.62
C ALA A 494 13.23 -2.96 -11.45
N PHE A 495 13.23 -3.06 -12.79
CA PHE A 495 12.79 -1.97 -13.66
C PHE A 495 11.28 -1.71 -13.52
N PHE A 496 10.47 -2.75 -13.37
CA PHE A 496 9.04 -2.61 -13.11
C PHE A 496 8.80 -1.91 -11.76
N SER A 497 9.46 -2.34 -10.69
CA SER A 497 9.39 -1.73 -9.36
C SER A 497 9.85 -0.27 -9.36
N LEU A 498 10.94 0.05 -10.07
CA LEU A 498 11.41 1.42 -10.31
C LEU A 498 10.31 2.29 -10.93
N LYS A 499 9.62 1.76 -11.94
CA LYS A 499 8.60 2.52 -12.68
C LYS A 499 7.35 2.86 -11.89
N LEU A 500 7.15 2.11 -10.82
CA LEU A 500 6.07 2.36 -9.92
C LEU A 500 6.49 3.37 -8.84
N ALA A 501 7.77 3.61 -8.60
CA ALA A 501 8.23 4.60 -7.62
C ALA A 501 8.12 6.03 -8.17
N GLU A 502 7.85 6.99 -7.27
CA GLU A 502 7.82 8.42 -7.61
C GLU A 502 9.23 8.88 -7.98
N PRO A 503 9.42 9.57 -9.12
CA PRO A 503 10.73 10.04 -9.56
C PRO A 503 11.49 10.79 -8.47
N ASN A 504 12.80 10.55 -8.38
CA ASN A 504 13.72 11.17 -7.41
C ASN A 504 13.47 10.86 -5.92
N THR A 505 12.56 9.96 -5.58
CA THR A 505 12.46 9.42 -4.21
C THR A 505 13.60 8.43 -3.91
N PRO A 506 13.95 8.19 -2.63
CA PRO A 506 14.93 7.16 -2.26
C PRO A 506 14.66 5.79 -2.89
N LYS A 507 13.38 5.37 -2.91
CA LYS A 507 12.94 4.13 -3.55
C LYS A 507 13.24 4.12 -5.05
N TRP A 508 12.95 5.22 -5.74
CA TRP A 508 13.24 5.36 -7.16
C TRP A 508 14.75 5.35 -7.45
N LEU A 509 15.55 6.04 -6.63
CA LEU A 509 17.01 6.05 -6.78
C LEU A 509 17.63 4.67 -6.56
N ARG A 510 17.16 3.91 -5.56
CA ARG A 510 17.58 2.51 -5.31
C ARG A 510 17.21 1.60 -6.48
N GLY A 511 15.97 1.67 -6.96
CA GLY A 511 15.53 0.89 -8.12
C GLY A 511 16.33 1.22 -9.38
N LEU A 512 16.58 2.51 -9.64
CA LEU A 512 17.37 2.96 -10.78
C LEU A 512 18.80 2.44 -10.70
N LEU A 513 19.42 2.56 -9.52
CA LEU A 513 20.76 2.08 -9.29
C LEU A 513 20.84 0.56 -9.48
N LEU A 514 19.95 -0.22 -8.86
CA LEU A 514 19.92 -1.68 -9.02
C LEU A 514 19.79 -2.09 -10.49
N SER A 515 18.83 -1.51 -11.22
CA SER A 515 18.64 -1.79 -12.65
C SER A 515 19.87 -1.39 -13.47
N SER A 516 20.48 -0.24 -13.20
CA SER A 516 21.70 0.20 -13.89
C SER A 516 22.89 -0.74 -13.62
N LEU A 517 23.06 -1.22 -12.38
CA LEU A 517 24.10 -2.18 -12.02
C LEU A 517 23.88 -3.51 -12.73
N LEU A 518 22.63 -4.00 -12.80
CA LEU A 518 22.28 -5.23 -13.51
C LEU A 518 22.53 -5.12 -15.03
N CYS A 519 22.18 -3.99 -15.67
CA CYS A 519 22.55 -3.73 -17.07
C CYS A 519 24.06 -3.82 -17.29
N SER A 520 24.86 -3.19 -16.41
CA SER A 520 26.32 -3.29 -16.49
C SER A 520 26.82 -4.70 -16.24
N ARG A 521 26.23 -5.43 -15.28
CA ARG A 521 26.66 -6.78 -14.95
C ARG A 521 26.44 -7.74 -16.11
N LEU A 522 25.26 -7.67 -16.73
CA LEU A 522 24.91 -8.46 -17.91
C LEU A 522 25.82 -8.12 -19.10
N LYS A 523 26.17 -6.84 -19.29
CA LYS A 523 27.09 -6.41 -20.34
C LYS A 523 28.53 -6.88 -20.11
N GLU A 524 29.03 -6.79 -18.88
CA GLU A 524 30.42 -7.09 -18.52
C GLU A 524 30.57 -8.53 -17.98
N TRP A 525 29.78 -9.47 -18.51
CA TRP A 525 29.80 -10.83 -18.00
C TRP A 525 31.17 -11.50 -18.16
N GLY A 526 31.58 -12.26 -17.13
CA GLY A 526 32.88 -12.93 -17.09
C GLY A 526 34.09 -11.99 -16.94
N ARG A 527 33.87 -10.68 -16.78
CA ARG A 527 34.93 -9.69 -16.50
C ARG A 527 34.99 -9.34 -15.00
N ALA A 528 36.04 -8.61 -14.62
CA ALA A 528 36.18 -8.09 -13.27
C ALA A 528 34.94 -7.25 -12.88
N TRP A 529 34.46 -7.45 -11.65
CA TRP A 529 33.26 -6.82 -11.13
C TRP A 529 33.51 -6.24 -9.72
N PRO A 530 33.18 -4.96 -9.46
CA PRO A 530 32.62 -3.97 -10.40
C PRO A 530 33.62 -3.53 -11.50
N PRO A 531 33.16 -2.86 -12.59
CA PRO A 531 34.03 -2.37 -13.65
C PRO A 531 35.09 -1.37 -13.16
N GLU A 532 36.22 -1.30 -13.87
CA GLU A 532 37.28 -0.35 -13.57
C GLU A 532 36.77 1.10 -13.65
N GLY A 533 37.10 1.92 -12.63
CA GLY A 533 36.63 3.30 -12.51
C GLY A 533 35.30 3.48 -11.76
N TRP A 534 34.63 2.39 -11.35
CA TRP A 534 33.52 2.46 -10.41
C TRP A 534 34.01 2.47 -8.96
N PRO A 535 33.21 2.98 -8.00
CA PRO A 535 33.59 2.94 -6.59
C PRO A 535 33.92 1.52 -6.13
N THR A 536 35.15 1.35 -5.64
CA THR A 536 35.62 0.06 -5.14
C THR A 536 34.95 -0.26 -3.82
N ILE A 537 34.56 -1.52 -3.64
CA ILE A 537 33.97 -2.01 -2.39
C ILE A 537 35.04 -2.14 -1.29
N ASP A 538 36.32 -2.35 -1.63
CA ASP A 538 37.38 -2.63 -0.65
C ASP A 538 38.11 -1.39 -0.09
N ASN A 539 37.90 -0.20 -0.64
CA ASN A 539 38.59 1.00 -0.14
C ASN A 539 37.77 1.74 0.93
N ASP A 540 38.30 1.70 2.14
CA ASP A 540 38.13 2.73 3.16
C ASP A 540 38.57 4.09 2.60
N GLN A 541 37.65 4.80 1.95
CA GLN A 541 37.49 6.22 2.25
C GLN A 541 36.26 6.42 3.13
N VAL A 542 36.13 5.55 4.12
CA VAL A 542 35.40 5.80 5.35
C VAL A 542 36.25 6.79 6.16
N GLY A 543 36.13 8.08 5.84
CA GLY A 543 36.69 9.16 6.68
C GLY A 543 37.46 10.30 6.00
N GLN A 544 37.60 10.39 4.67
CA GLN A 544 38.38 11.50 4.07
C GLN A 544 37.79 12.19 2.83
N VAL A 545 36.63 11.77 2.32
CA VAL A 545 35.97 12.51 1.21
C VAL A 545 34.81 13.37 1.70
N ASP A 546 34.25 13.07 2.87
CA ASP A 546 33.28 13.96 3.52
C ASP A 546 33.95 15.22 4.09
N GLU A 547 35.27 15.20 4.34
CA GLU A 547 36.05 16.39 4.75
C GLU A 547 36.47 17.29 3.58
N ILE A 548 36.42 16.81 2.33
CA ILE A 548 36.79 17.64 1.15
C ILE A 548 35.55 18.14 0.38
N HIS A 549 34.35 17.64 0.71
CA HIS A 549 33.09 18.16 0.17
C HIS A 549 32.28 19.03 1.13
N ALA A 550 32.70 19.17 2.39
CA ALA A 550 32.11 20.13 3.33
C ALA A 550 32.08 21.59 2.85
N PRO A 551 32.99 22.09 1.96
CA PRO A 551 32.91 23.47 1.48
C PRO A 551 32.17 23.70 0.14
N LEU A 552 31.65 22.66 -0.56
CA LEU A 552 31.13 22.83 -1.93
C LEU A 552 29.61 22.65 -2.11
N LEU A 553 28.86 22.39 -1.04
CA LEU A 553 27.40 22.56 -0.97
C LEU A 553 27.04 23.99 -0.49
N GLY A 554 27.67 24.98 -1.12
CA GLY A 554 27.54 26.40 -0.78
C GLY A 554 27.30 27.32 -1.98
N LEU A 555 26.68 26.80 -3.05
CA LEU A 555 26.23 27.63 -4.17
C LEU A 555 24.72 27.40 -4.39
N GLU A 556 23.92 28.22 -3.71
CA GLU A 556 22.54 28.44 -4.08
C GLU A 556 22.47 29.26 -5.38
N PRO A 557 21.74 28.85 -6.43
CA PRO A 557 21.55 29.69 -7.61
C PRO A 557 20.68 30.91 -7.25
N GLN A 558 21.28 32.09 -7.22
CA GLN A 558 20.60 33.36 -6.94
C GLN A 558 19.52 33.66 -8.00
N ARG A 559 18.26 33.76 -7.59
CA ARG A 559 17.13 34.14 -8.47
C ARG A 559 17.21 35.63 -8.78
N ARG A 560 17.33 36.02 -10.05
CA ARG A 560 17.40 37.45 -10.48
C ARG A 560 16.20 37.85 -11.34
N VAL A 561 15.75 39.08 -11.17
CA VAL A 561 14.55 39.69 -11.77
C VAL A 561 14.97 40.79 -12.75
N PRO A 562 14.70 40.64 -14.05
CA PRO A 562 14.98 41.68 -15.04
C PRO A 562 14.02 42.86 -14.88
N ILE A 563 14.46 44.07 -15.20
CA ILE A 563 13.65 45.29 -15.06
C ILE A 563 12.98 45.63 -16.40
N PRO A 564 11.63 45.61 -16.48
CA PRO A 564 10.92 45.99 -17.69
C PRO A 564 11.18 47.46 -18.06
N ASN A 565 11.37 47.74 -19.36
CA ASN A 565 11.63 49.06 -19.93
C ASN A 565 12.99 49.70 -19.57
N ALA A 566 13.95 48.93 -19.03
CA ALA A 566 15.30 49.37 -18.69
C ALA A 566 16.36 48.36 -19.16
N PRO A 567 16.61 48.26 -20.47
CA PRO A 567 17.32 47.14 -21.07
C PRO A 567 18.81 47.08 -20.72
N ASN A 568 19.41 48.15 -20.17
CA ASN A 568 20.83 48.17 -19.77
C ASN A 568 21.01 48.16 -18.24
N ALA A 569 19.94 47.95 -17.47
CA ALA A 569 20.02 47.81 -16.02
C ALA A 569 20.34 46.36 -15.62
N GLU A 570 21.25 46.17 -14.66
CA GLU A 570 21.52 44.84 -14.13
C GLU A 570 20.27 44.24 -13.46
N PRO A 571 19.94 42.96 -13.71
CA PRO A 571 18.84 42.27 -13.04
C PRO A 571 19.02 42.26 -11.53
N LEU A 572 17.94 42.55 -10.79
CA LEU A 572 17.97 42.63 -9.32
C LEU A 572 17.72 41.28 -8.67
N GLU A 573 18.35 40.99 -7.55
CA GLU A 573 18.10 39.75 -6.80
C GLU A 573 16.68 39.71 -6.23
N TYR A 574 15.98 38.60 -6.43
CA TYR A 574 14.58 38.42 -6.04
C TYR A 574 14.41 38.53 -4.52
N ASP A 575 15.29 37.91 -3.74
CA ASP A 575 15.23 37.95 -2.27
C ASP A 575 15.46 39.36 -1.73
N TYR A 576 16.33 40.14 -2.39
CA TYR A 576 16.53 41.55 -2.08
C TYR A 576 15.27 42.39 -2.36
N LEU A 577 14.58 42.17 -3.48
CA LEU A 577 13.31 42.82 -3.78
C LEU A 577 12.21 42.45 -2.77
N MET A 578 12.19 41.20 -2.30
CA MET A 578 11.27 40.74 -1.25
C MET A 578 11.56 41.38 0.10
N MET A 579 12.83 41.58 0.48
CA MET A 579 13.22 42.31 1.68
C MET A 579 12.77 43.77 1.64
N LEU A 580 13.04 44.47 0.53
CA LEU A 580 12.62 45.87 0.36
C LEU A 580 11.10 46.04 0.42
N ALA A 581 10.34 45.10 -0.17
CA ALA A 581 8.89 45.09 -0.10
C ALA A 581 8.36 44.87 1.33
N ARG A 582 9.05 44.04 2.14
CA ARG A 582 8.72 43.79 3.56
C ARG A 582 8.99 45.01 4.44
N GLU A 583 10.06 45.75 4.17
CA GLU A 583 10.38 47.04 4.82
C GLU A 583 9.45 48.19 4.37
N GLY A 584 8.44 47.90 3.56
CA GLY A 584 7.45 48.88 3.09
C GLY A 584 7.97 49.80 1.99
N GLN A 585 9.14 49.51 1.41
CA GLN A 585 9.72 50.32 0.37
C GLN A 585 9.03 50.04 -0.97
N GLU A 586 8.37 51.04 -1.53
CA GLU A 586 7.57 50.84 -2.75
C GLU A 586 8.37 50.99 -4.04
N THR A 587 9.48 51.74 -4.01
CA THR A 587 10.31 51.99 -5.18
C THR A 587 11.80 51.91 -4.87
N ILE A 588 12.58 51.45 -5.85
CA ILE A 588 14.05 51.45 -5.82
C ILE A 588 14.59 52.23 -7.03
N LEU A 589 15.68 52.96 -6.82
CA LEU A 589 16.42 53.62 -7.90
C LEU A 589 17.44 52.65 -8.48
N VAL A 590 17.33 52.39 -9.78
CA VAL A 590 18.24 51.48 -10.49
C VAL A 590 18.94 52.22 -11.61
N LYS A 591 20.22 51.90 -11.81
CA LYS A 591 21.05 52.50 -12.85
C LYS A 591 20.81 51.77 -14.17
N ASP A 592 20.32 52.49 -15.18
CA ASP A 592 20.13 52.03 -16.57
C ASP A 592 21.11 52.81 -17.44
N GLY A 593 22.33 52.28 -17.61
CA GLY A 593 23.45 52.99 -18.24
C GLY A 593 23.87 54.25 -17.46
N ASN A 594 23.72 55.44 -18.07
CA ASN A 594 24.14 56.73 -17.48
C ASN A 594 23.00 57.52 -16.80
N ARG A 595 21.84 56.91 -16.58
CA ARG A 595 20.69 57.53 -15.89
C ARG A 595 20.17 56.63 -14.78
N LEU A 596 19.51 57.23 -13.79
CA LEU A 596 18.81 56.52 -12.72
C LEU A 596 17.31 56.51 -13.00
N ILE A 597 16.69 55.34 -12.93
CA ILE A 597 15.25 55.17 -13.09
C ILE A 597 14.65 54.67 -11.77
N ARG A 598 13.43 55.13 -11.42
CA ARG A 598 12.68 54.56 -10.30
C ARG A 598 11.86 53.40 -10.81
N VAL A 599 11.97 52.27 -10.13
CA VAL A 599 11.24 51.06 -10.46
C VAL A 599 10.33 50.70 -9.30
N ASN A 600 9.07 50.38 -9.60
CA ASN A 600 8.12 49.93 -8.58
C ASN A 600 8.38 48.45 -8.25
N ILE A 601 8.63 48.19 -6.97
CA ILE A 601 9.04 46.85 -6.48
C ILE A 601 7.86 45.87 -6.57
N ARG A 602 6.63 46.33 -6.32
CA ARG A 602 5.44 45.45 -6.35
C ARG A 602 5.09 45.01 -7.77
N GLU A 603 5.25 45.89 -8.75
CA GLU A 603 5.02 45.56 -10.17
C GLU A 603 6.05 44.56 -10.69
N LEU A 604 7.33 44.71 -10.33
CA LEU A 604 8.38 43.74 -10.67
C LEU A 604 8.06 42.33 -10.16
N LEU A 605 7.64 42.22 -8.91
CA LEU A 605 7.37 40.92 -8.28
C LEU A 605 6.05 40.29 -8.78
N ARG A 606 5.08 41.08 -9.25
CA ARG A 606 3.80 40.57 -9.82
C ARG A 606 3.98 39.81 -11.13
N GLY A 607 5.02 40.10 -11.90
CA GLY A 607 5.33 39.38 -13.16
C GLY A 607 5.87 37.96 -12.96
N ILE A 608 6.16 37.56 -11.72
CA ILE A 608 6.80 36.28 -11.37
C ILE A 608 5.85 35.39 -10.54
N GLU A 609 5.23 35.93 -9.49
CA GLU A 609 4.32 35.17 -8.60
C GLU A 609 3.11 36.01 -8.13
N SER A 610 2.01 35.32 -7.81
CA SER A 610 0.76 35.95 -7.38
C SER A 610 0.81 36.49 -5.93
N GLU A 611 -0.07 37.42 -5.59
CA GLU A 611 -0.10 38.08 -4.26
C GLU A 611 -0.57 37.13 -3.12
N SER A 612 -1.35 36.09 -3.45
CA SER A 612 -1.81 35.05 -2.53
C SER A 612 -0.70 34.09 -2.10
N GLN A 613 0.16 33.65 -3.03
CA GLN A 613 1.32 32.80 -2.72
C GLN A 613 2.37 33.51 -1.85
N ARG A 614 2.49 34.84 -1.95
CA ARG A 614 3.38 35.64 -1.09
C ARG A 614 2.91 35.75 0.37
N ARG A 615 1.60 35.57 0.63
CA ARG A 615 1.07 35.55 2.00
C ARG A 615 1.31 34.21 2.69
N GLU A 616 1.31 33.10 1.96
CA GLU A 616 1.58 31.76 2.51
C GLU A 616 3.06 31.58 2.89
N ASN A 617 4.00 32.15 2.11
CA ASN A 617 5.44 32.12 2.42
C ASN A 617 5.91 33.21 3.41
N GLY A 618 4.99 34.03 3.93
CA GLY A 618 5.30 35.16 4.82
C GLY A 618 5.26 34.84 6.32
N GLY A 619 4.86 33.64 6.73
CA GLY A 619 4.68 33.28 8.13
C GLY A 619 5.36 31.97 8.50
N ASN A 620 6.66 32.03 8.82
CA ASN A 620 7.34 31.22 9.85
C ASN A 620 8.86 31.41 9.72
N VAL A 621 9.39 32.43 10.40
CA VAL A 621 10.78 32.46 10.86
C VAL A 621 10.70 32.37 12.38
N THR A 622 10.97 31.20 12.94
CA THR A 622 11.33 31.08 14.36
C THR A 622 12.83 31.35 14.47
N GLU A 623 13.17 32.54 14.96
CA GLU A 623 14.43 32.76 15.67
C GLU A 623 14.42 31.87 16.92
N ILE A 624 15.37 30.94 17.02
CA ILE A 624 15.78 30.36 18.29
C ILE A 624 17.21 30.81 18.54
N HIS A 625 17.37 31.61 19.59
CA HIS A 625 18.66 31.90 20.21
C HIS A 625 19.26 30.59 20.72
N ILE A 626 20.38 30.17 20.14
CA ILE A 626 21.20 29.09 20.70
C ILE A 626 22.14 29.74 21.73
N GLY A 627 21.79 29.60 23.00
CA GLY A 627 22.69 29.85 24.10
C GLY A 627 23.91 28.92 24.01
N ASN A 628 25.08 29.47 24.28
CA ASN A 628 26.37 28.78 24.30
C ASN A 628 26.29 27.43 25.03
N ILE A 629 26.45 26.34 24.27
CA ILE A 629 26.89 25.05 24.83
C ILE A 629 28.36 24.92 24.51
N THR A 630 29.20 25.05 25.52
CA THR A 630 30.62 24.72 25.43
C THR A 630 30.73 23.20 25.34
N ILE A 631 31.12 22.71 24.17
CA ILE A 631 31.41 21.28 23.95
C ILE A 631 32.79 21.02 24.55
N GLY A 632 32.82 20.32 25.69
CA GLY A 632 34.06 19.73 26.21
C GLY A 632 34.47 18.55 25.33
N GLU A 633 35.78 18.40 25.10
CA GLU A 633 36.36 17.24 24.40
C GLU A 633 35.88 15.94 25.08
N GLY A 634 35.04 15.15 24.39
CA GLY A 634 34.62 13.82 24.85
C GLY A 634 33.16 13.39 24.64
N ALA A 635 32.25 14.23 24.14
CA ALA A 635 30.84 13.85 23.97
C ALA A 635 30.59 12.88 22.79
N LYS A 636 29.84 11.81 23.02
CA LYS A 636 29.45 10.81 21.99
C LYS A 636 28.17 11.24 21.29
N LEU A 637 28.02 10.89 20.01
CA LEU A 637 26.82 11.21 19.20
C LEU A 637 25.50 10.70 19.82
N GLY A 638 25.55 9.61 20.60
CA GLY A 638 24.40 9.08 21.34
C GLY A 638 23.87 10.02 22.44
N ASP A 639 24.76 10.75 23.12
CA ASP A 639 24.37 11.69 24.18
C ASP A 639 23.58 12.89 23.61
N ILE A 640 23.87 13.28 22.36
CA ILE A 640 23.22 14.39 21.66
C ILE A 640 21.79 14.02 21.25
N ILE A 641 21.57 12.79 20.79
CA ILE A 641 20.24 12.30 20.38
C ILE A 641 19.33 12.17 21.60
N LEU A 642 19.86 11.63 22.70
CA LEU A 642 19.10 11.44 23.94
C LEU A 642 18.65 12.78 24.55
N ALA A 643 19.54 13.76 24.63
CA ALA A 643 19.22 15.11 25.11
C ALA A 643 18.15 15.79 24.22
N SER A 644 18.18 15.55 22.91
CA SER A 644 17.18 16.05 21.96
C SER A 644 15.79 15.47 22.20
N GLU A 645 15.68 14.18 22.54
CA GLU A 645 14.39 13.53 22.82
C GLU A 645 13.75 14.03 24.11
N ILE A 646 14.54 14.14 25.19
CA ILE A 646 14.03 14.66 26.47
C ILE A 646 13.59 16.12 26.34
N GLN A 647 14.35 16.93 25.59
CA GLN A 647 13.98 18.32 25.30
C GLN A 647 12.67 18.41 24.50
N LYS A 648 12.43 17.50 23.54
CA LYS A 648 11.15 17.44 22.81
C LYS A 648 9.99 17.11 23.75
N SER A 649 10.17 16.15 24.67
CA SER A 649 9.15 15.82 25.68
C SER A 649 8.85 17.00 26.60
N PHE A 650 9.87 17.75 27.03
CA PHE A 650 9.70 18.98 27.80
C PHE A 650 8.88 20.04 27.03
N ASN A 651 9.29 20.36 25.79
CA ASN A 651 8.62 21.36 24.96
C ASN A 651 7.16 20.98 24.66
N LYS A 652 6.89 19.68 24.49
CA LYS A 652 5.53 19.15 24.27
C LYS A 652 4.67 19.30 25.51
N ALA A 653 5.19 18.98 26.70
CA ALA A 653 4.48 19.21 27.96
C ALA A 653 4.16 20.70 28.17
N GLU A 654 5.12 21.59 27.90
CA GLU A 654 4.96 23.04 28.04
C GLU A 654 3.86 23.61 27.12
N SER A 655 3.83 23.18 25.86
CA SER A 655 2.87 23.66 24.85
C SER A 655 1.50 22.98 24.94
N ALA A 656 1.34 21.89 25.69
CA ALA A 656 0.10 21.13 25.78
C ALA A 656 -1.03 21.92 26.50
N ASN A 657 -2.27 21.79 26.00
CA ASN A 657 -3.45 22.37 26.64
C ASN A 657 -4.07 21.40 27.67
N ILE A 658 -3.39 21.23 28.79
CA ILE A 658 -3.76 20.34 29.92
C ILE A 658 -3.81 21.13 31.24
N GLN A 659 -4.24 20.48 32.33
CA GLN A 659 -4.26 21.09 33.67
C GLN A 659 -2.87 21.61 34.05
N VAL A 660 -2.83 22.80 34.67
CA VAL A 660 -1.58 23.52 35.00
C VAL A 660 -0.67 22.68 35.91
N ASP A 661 -1.26 21.99 36.90
CA ASP A 661 -0.51 21.14 37.82
C ASP A 661 0.12 19.93 37.12
N LEU A 662 -0.60 19.28 36.21
CA LEU A 662 -0.08 18.15 35.43
C LEU A 662 1.03 18.61 34.48
N LYS A 663 0.86 19.76 33.83
CA LYS A 663 1.88 20.35 32.96
C LYS A 663 3.19 20.60 33.72
N GLU A 664 3.10 21.21 34.90
CA GLU A 664 4.29 21.55 35.67
C GLU A 664 5.00 20.30 36.20
N VAL A 665 4.25 19.27 36.60
CA VAL A 665 4.82 17.99 37.04
C VAL A 665 5.49 17.25 35.88
N LEU A 666 4.93 17.27 34.66
CA LEU A 666 5.56 16.64 33.49
C LEU A 666 6.87 17.34 33.07
N LYS A 667 6.95 18.67 33.20
CA LYS A 667 8.19 19.42 32.95
C LYS A 667 9.28 19.05 33.96
N GLN A 668 8.94 19.05 35.25
CA GLN A 668 9.86 18.64 36.31
C GLN A 668 10.31 17.17 36.13
N LEU A 669 9.41 16.30 35.66
CA LEU A 669 9.75 14.91 35.35
C LEU A 669 10.76 14.81 34.21
N ALA A 670 10.60 15.60 33.14
CA ALA A 670 11.56 15.61 32.04
C ALA A 670 12.97 16.08 32.47
N GLU A 671 13.05 17.12 33.30
CA GLU A 671 14.33 17.61 33.86
C GLU A 671 14.97 16.57 34.81
N ALA A 672 14.15 15.89 35.62
CA ALA A 672 14.61 14.83 36.50
C ALA A 672 15.14 13.62 35.71
N VAL A 673 14.47 13.24 34.61
CA VAL A 673 14.92 12.16 33.71
C VAL A 673 16.21 12.54 32.98
N ASP A 674 16.38 13.79 32.53
CA ASP A 674 17.66 14.26 31.95
C ASP A 674 18.82 14.12 32.95
N THR A 675 18.57 14.48 34.22
CA THR A 675 19.57 14.36 35.28
C THR A 675 19.89 12.90 35.59
N MET A 676 18.86 12.05 35.65
CA MET A 676 18.96 10.61 35.89
C MET A 676 19.75 9.91 34.77
N ASN A 677 19.47 10.25 33.51
CA ASN A 677 20.07 9.62 32.35
C ASN A 677 21.59 9.81 32.25
N LYS A 678 22.14 10.88 32.84
CA LYS A 678 23.60 11.09 32.96
C LYS A 678 24.30 10.04 33.85
N SER A 679 23.53 9.31 34.65
CA SER A 679 24.02 8.26 35.55
C SER A 679 23.64 6.85 35.11
N LEU A 680 22.91 6.70 34.01
CA LEU A 680 22.46 5.40 33.48
C LEU A 680 23.37 4.90 32.34
N PRO A 681 23.47 3.57 32.15
CA PRO A 681 24.02 3.00 30.93
C PRO A 681 23.26 3.47 29.68
N GLU A 682 23.94 3.61 28.53
CA GLU A 682 23.39 4.16 27.27
C GLU A 682 22.05 3.52 26.85
N LYS A 683 21.91 2.20 27.03
CA LYS A 683 20.68 1.47 26.71
C LYS A 683 19.52 1.81 27.67
N GLU A 684 19.79 1.84 28.98
CA GLU A 684 18.75 2.14 29.99
C GLU A 684 18.35 3.62 29.93
N ALA A 685 19.29 4.50 29.61
CA ALA A 685 19.03 5.92 29.40
C ALA A 685 18.11 6.16 28.19
N ALA A 686 18.34 5.42 27.08
CA ALA A 686 17.46 5.44 25.91
C ALA A 686 16.05 4.91 26.21
N GLU A 687 15.94 3.78 26.93
CA GLU A 687 14.65 3.24 27.37
C GLU A 687 13.88 4.24 28.26
N ALA A 688 14.57 4.90 29.20
CA ALA A 688 13.97 5.93 30.05
C ALA A 688 13.51 7.18 29.28
N ALA A 689 14.26 7.61 28.26
CA ALA A 689 13.84 8.72 27.41
C ALA A 689 12.62 8.35 26.54
N GLU A 690 12.57 7.12 26.03
CA GLU A 690 11.41 6.61 25.28
C GLU A 690 10.17 6.51 26.16
N ASP A 691 10.30 6.02 27.39
CA ASP A 691 9.20 5.94 28.34
C ASP A 691 8.68 7.31 28.77
N LEU A 692 9.57 8.30 28.98
CA LEU A 692 9.17 9.68 29.20
C LEU A 692 8.37 10.24 28.00
N SER A 693 8.85 9.98 26.78
CA SER A 693 8.18 10.43 25.56
C SER A 693 6.77 9.84 25.43
N LYS A 694 6.63 8.52 25.60
CA LYS A 694 5.32 7.83 25.60
C LYS A 694 4.39 8.35 26.68
N LEU A 695 4.91 8.59 27.89
CA LEU A 695 4.13 9.14 28.99
C LEU A 695 3.60 10.54 28.65
N VAL A 696 4.45 11.46 28.18
CA VAL A 696 4.03 12.82 27.80
C VAL A 696 3.02 12.76 26.66
N ASP A 697 3.23 11.90 25.66
CA ASP A 697 2.32 11.71 24.54
C ASP A 697 0.94 11.22 24.96
N GLU A 698 0.87 10.33 25.93
CA GLU A 698 -0.40 9.80 26.45
C GLU A 698 -1.08 10.79 27.41
N ALA A 699 -0.31 11.40 28.32
CA ALA A 699 -0.81 12.34 29.33
C ALA A 699 -1.34 13.65 28.73
N THR A 700 -0.90 14.01 27.52
CA THR A 700 -1.35 15.22 26.80
C THR A 700 -2.56 15.00 25.90
N LYS A 701 -3.10 13.77 25.80
CA LYS A 701 -4.33 13.48 25.03
C LYS A 701 -5.57 14.01 25.71
N ARG A 702 -6.62 14.27 24.93
CA ARG A 702 -7.96 14.65 25.43
C ARG A 702 -8.58 13.59 26.36
N THR A 703 -8.27 12.33 26.11
CA THR A 703 -8.73 11.18 26.90
C THR A 703 -7.56 10.20 27.09
N PRO A 704 -6.70 10.41 28.11
CA PRO A 704 -5.55 9.55 28.38
C PRO A 704 -5.96 8.10 28.69
N ASN A 705 -5.29 7.12 28.09
CA ASN A 705 -5.55 5.71 28.33
C ASN A 705 -4.67 5.19 29.48
N LYS A 706 -5.33 4.78 30.57
CA LYS A 706 -4.68 4.27 31.79
C LYS A 706 -3.69 3.14 31.56
N LYS A 707 -3.96 2.25 30.60
CA LYS A 707 -3.05 1.13 30.31
C LYS A 707 -1.70 1.60 29.82
N TRP A 708 -1.66 2.65 28.99
CA TRP A 708 -0.43 3.09 28.32
C TRP A 708 0.44 3.97 29.21
N TYR A 709 -0.14 4.97 29.89
CA TYR A 709 0.67 5.82 30.78
C TYR A 709 1.18 5.04 32.00
N SER A 710 0.48 4.00 32.47
CA SER A 710 0.93 3.19 33.62
C SER A 710 2.18 2.38 33.28
N VAL A 711 2.25 1.81 32.07
CA VAL A 711 3.43 1.05 31.62
C VAL A 711 4.66 1.94 31.53
N SER A 712 4.52 3.15 30.98
CA SER A 712 5.63 4.11 30.90
C SER A 712 6.06 4.64 32.28
N ILE A 713 5.12 4.85 33.20
CA ILE A 713 5.43 5.22 34.59
C ILE A 713 6.19 4.09 35.30
N ASP A 714 5.78 2.84 35.11
CA ASP A 714 6.48 1.68 35.70
C ASP A 714 7.90 1.53 35.13
N GLY A 715 8.09 1.80 33.84
CA GLY A 715 9.41 1.80 33.18
C GLY A 715 10.34 2.88 33.76
N LEU A 716 9.84 4.11 33.90
CA LEU A 716 10.58 5.22 34.52
C LEU A 716 10.95 4.95 35.97
N ILE A 717 10.04 4.37 36.76
CA ILE A 717 10.31 4.01 38.17
C ILE A 717 11.41 2.95 38.24
N LYS A 718 11.37 1.91 37.40
CA LYS A 718 12.42 0.88 37.36
C LYS A 718 13.79 1.44 36.98
N ALA A 719 13.85 2.31 35.98
CA ALA A 719 15.09 2.99 35.59
C ALA A 719 15.64 3.86 36.75
N ALA A 720 14.73 4.51 37.49
CA ALA A 720 15.10 5.34 38.64
C ALA A 720 15.62 4.54 39.84
N GLU A 721 15.06 3.35 40.10
CA GLU A 721 15.54 2.45 41.17
C GLU A 721 17.00 2.01 40.94
N ASN A 722 17.43 1.85 39.68
CA ASN A 722 18.79 1.43 39.33
C ASN A 722 19.88 2.45 39.69
N VAL A 723 19.53 3.74 39.86
CA VAL A 723 20.50 4.81 40.16
C VAL A 723 20.36 5.41 41.58
N GLY A 724 19.56 4.77 42.44
CA GLY A 724 19.45 5.12 43.86
C GLY A 724 18.96 6.56 44.09
N LYS A 725 19.69 7.34 44.91
CA LYS A 725 19.29 8.71 45.30
C LYS A 725 19.10 9.67 44.12
N VAL A 726 19.74 9.41 42.98
CA VAL A 726 19.61 10.24 41.77
C VAL A 726 18.25 10.04 41.09
N GLY A 727 17.64 8.85 41.24
CA GLY A 727 16.33 8.52 40.66
C GLY A 727 15.13 8.88 41.55
N GLU A 728 15.35 9.21 42.84
CA GLU A 728 14.27 9.53 43.79
C GLU A 728 13.30 10.63 43.31
N PRO A 729 13.76 11.72 42.65
CA PRO A 729 12.86 12.71 42.05
C PRO A 729 11.96 12.12 40.94
N VAL A 730 12.50 11.24 40.09
CA VAL A 730 11.75 10.60 38.99
C VAL A 730 10.64 9.71 39.55
N ILE A 731 10.90 8.94 40.60
CA ILE A 731 9.89 8.10 41.26
C ILE A 731 8.75 8.95 41.83
N ASN A 732 9.10 9.98 42.62
CA ASN A 732 8.11 10.86 43.26
C ASN A 732 7.25 11.61 42.23
N LEU A 733 7.87 12.14 41.16
CA LEU A 733 7.17 12.85 40.11
C LEU A 733 6.29 11.92 39.28
N SER A 734 6.76 10.71 38.96
CA SER A 734 5.97 9.72 38.21
C SER A 734 4.72 9.27 38.98
N GLN A 735 4.82 9.07 40.29
CA GLN A 735 3.67 8.81 41.15
C GLN A 735 2.71 10.00 41.22
N LYS A 736 3.24 11.23 41.23
CA LYS A 736 2.43 12.45 41.20
C LYS A 736 1.69 12.60 39.87
N VAL A 737 2.32 12.32 38.74
CA VAL A 737 1.65 12.26 37.42
C VAL A 737 0.52 11.23 37.45
N LEU A 738 0.77 10.03 37.99
CA LEU A 738 -0.25 8.99 38.11
C LEU A 738 -1.47 9.49 38.91
N SER A 739 -1.24 10.21 40.02
CA SER A 739 -2.32 10.75 40.85
C SER A 739 -3.15 11.84 40.19
N LEU A 740 -2.57 12.59 39.23
CA LEU A 740 -3.24 13.66 38.49
C LEU A 740 -3.98 13.16 37.24
N LEU A 741 -3.65 11.95 36.77
CA LEU A 741 -4.28 11.28 35.62
C LEU A 741 -5.37 10.28 36.01
N MET A 742 -5.55 10.03 37.31
CA MET A 742 -6.67 9.26 37.88
C MET A 742 -7.82 10.19 38.23
#